data_AF-A0A929X776-F1
#
_entry.id   AF-A0A929X776-F1
#
_cell.length_a   1.000
_cell.length_b   1.000
_cell.length_c   1.000
_cell.angle_alpha   90.00
_cell.angle_beta   90.00
_cell.angle_gamma   90.00
#
_symmetry.space_group_name_H-M   'P 1'
#
loop_
_entity.id
_entity.type
_entity.pdbx_description
1 polymer ?
#
loop_
_entity_poly.entity_id
_entity_poly.type
_entity_poly.pdbx_seq_one_letter_code
_entity_poly.pdbx_strand_id
1 'polypeptide(L)'
;MKALILNSGKGSRMGDLTKDHPKCMTELASMETILSRQLHQIHELGIQEVVITTGPFEEKLMHYVESLGLDLNYHFVRNPLYEETNYIYSIYLAKELLEDTDLLLMHGDLVVEDEVFFDFCEQEGSFMAGSTTKELPEKDFKAEITNGKISKIGIYCFDHAYSAEPLYKLTKEDWKVWLSAIIDFCEREEGGTPWKKQYAEEAFNTVSERMALKLYDAGEKLCQEVDNPEDLAVVMHLLSAVKKRTVYLSFSTDILHDGHFFLIRRAKRLGRVIIGVLTDEVVSSYKRYPLLPFSERKAMFENISGVYRVVEQDTLSYRKNLERFKPDFVVHGDDWQSGFQRPIRDEVCSILAEYGGKLVEFPYNRNERYQDLDKRSRADLAMPDFRRGRLRRELKLKGFVNAMEAHDGLTGLIVENTKVYKEGAAHQFDAMWVSSLCDSTAKGKPDIELVDMSSRFRTIEDITEVTTKPIIFDGDTGGIKEHFVYTVRSLERLGVSMVIIEDKTGLKKNSLFGTEVEQTQDSIAHFSEKIRAGKNAQRTKEFMICARIESLILEKGMEDALERAFAFVKAGADAIMIHSRKKDPTEIFTFIERFRAEDKETYIVLVPTSFDVVKEEEFKARGANVVIYANQLMRATVPAIQKAAESILTHERAEECDSFLMPFKEIIRLIPEEE
;
A
#
# COMPACT_ATOMS: atom_id res chain seq x y z
N MET A 1 -14.90 4.29 -29.96
CA MET A 1 -15.99 5.16 -29.46
C MET A 1 -15.75 6.59 -29.88
N LYS A 2 -16.77 7.32 -30.31
CA LYS A 2 -16.75 8.78 -30.53
C LYS A 2 -17.66 9.46 -29.50
N ALA A 3 -17.43 10.75 -29.24
CA ALA A 3 -18.35 11.58 -28.45
C ALA A 3 -19.15 12.54 -29.36
N LEU A 4 -20.44 12.73 -29.08
CA LEU A 4 -21.30 13.73 -29.72
C LEU A 4 -21.85 14.68 -28.65
N ILE A 5 -21.58 15.97 -28.80
CA ILE A 5 -22.12 17.04 -27.94
C ILE A 5 -23.12 17.88 -28.73
N LEU A 6 -24.35 17.96 -28.22
CA LEU A 6 -25.43 18.72 -28.86
C LEU A 6 -25.48 20.17 -28.35
N ASN A 7 -25.12 21.14 -29.21
CA ASN A 7 -24.95 22.56 -28.85
C ASN A 7 -25.70 23.55 -29.76
N SER A 8 -26.65 23.09 -30.57
CA SER A 8 -27.33 23.92 -31.58
C SER A 8 -28.42 24.87 -31.04
N GLY A 9 -28.78 24.80 -29.75
CA GLY A 9 -29.90 25.55 -29.15
C GLY A 9 -29.57 26.99 -28.73
N LYS A 10 -30.58 27.88 -28.69
CA LYS A 10 -30.44 29.30 -28.29
C LYS A 10 -30.37 29.55 -26.78
N GLY A 11 -30.77 28.60 -25.93
CA GLY A 11 -30.73 28.75 -24.46
C GLY A 11 -31.53 29.96 -23.93
N SER A 12 -32.68 30.28 -24.52
CA SER A 12 -33.42 31.53 -24.29
C SER A 12 -33.96 31.71 -22.86
N ARG A 13 -34.03 30.63 -22.06
CA ARG A 13 -34.49 30.63 -20.67
C ARG A 13 -33.44 31.15 -19.67
N MET A 14 -32.18 31.27 -20.09
CA MET A 14 -31.07 31.75 -19.27
C MET A 14 -30.90 33.29 -19.27
N GLY A 15 -31.75 34.02 -20.01
CA GLY A 15 -31.76 35.49 -20.01
C GLY A 15 -30.43 36.11 -20.43
N ASP A 16 -29.92 37.07 -19.65
CA ASP A 16 -28.66 37.77 -19.94
C ASP A 16 -27.42 36.86 -19.88
N LEU A 17 -27.51 35.69 -19.20
CA LEU A 17 -26.38 34.76 -19.04
C LEU A 17 -25.97 34.06 -20.34
N THR A 18 -26.83 33.99 -21.34
CA THR A 18 -26.54 33.35 -22.65
C THR A 18 -26.67 34.33 -23.81
N LYS A 19 -26.71 35.64 -23.50
CA LYS A 19 -26.90 36.69 -24.50
C LYS A 19 -25.77 36.77 -25.52
N ASP A 20 -24.54 36.56 -25.05
CA ASP A 20 -23.33 36.75 -25.84
C ASP A 20 -22.56 35.44 -26.11
N HIS A 21 -23.06 34.28 -25.65
CA HIS A 21 -22.41 32.98 -25.82
C HIS A 21 -23.41 31.81 -25.74
N PRO A 22 -23.09 30.62 -26.29
CA PRO A 22 -23.97 29.45 -26.19
C PRO A 22 -24.09 28.95 -24.74
N LYS A 23 -25.19 28.26 -24.42
CA LYS A 23 -25.53 27.77 -23.07
C LYS A 23 -24.43 26.88 -22.46
N CYS A 24 -23.79 26.06 -23.28
CA CYS A 24 -22.69 25.19 -22.85
C CYS A 24 -21.43 25.94 -22.36
N MET A 25 -21.29 27.23 -22.70
CA MET A 25 -20.18 28.06 -22.20
C MET A 25 -20.52 28.76 -20.87
N THR A 26 -21.65 28.44 -20.24
CA THR A 26 -21.99 28.98 -18.92
C THR A 26 -20.99 28.50 -17.87
N GLU A 27 -20.48 29.43 -17.06
CA GLU A 27 -19.51 29.15 -16.00
C GLU A 27 -20.16 28.44 -14.80
N LEU A 28 -19.53 27.36 -14.34
CA LEU A 28 -19.90 26.56 -13.17
C LEU A 28 -19.03 26.88 -11.95
N ALA A 29 -17.77 27.25 -12.20
CA ALA A 29 -16.80 27.67 -11.21
C ALA A 29 -15.74 28.55 -11.89
N SER A 30 -14.83 29.14 -11.12
CA SER A 30 -13.73 29.96 -11.66
C SER A 30 -12.98 29.21 -12.77
N MET A 31 -13.14 29.67 -14.02
CA MET A 31 -12.53 29.10 -15.23
C MET A 31 -13.00 27.68 -15.63
N GLU A 32 -14.15 27.21 -15.13
CA GLU A 32 -14.77 25.95 -15.58
C GLU A 32 -16.19 26.23 -16.08
N THR A 33 -16.45 25.91 -17.35
CA THR A 33 -17.78 25.93 -17.99
C THR A 33 -18.38 24.52 -18.08
N ILE A 34 -19.66 24.41 -18.44
CA ILE A 34 -20.30 23.12 -18.75
C ILE A 34 -19.50 22.37 -19.83
N LEU A 35 -19.20 23.03 -20.95
CA LEU A 35 -18.51 22.42 -22.08
C LEU A 35 -17.08 22.01 -21.73
N SER A 36 -16.31 22.88 -21.07
CA SER A 36 -14.94 22.52 -20.68
C SER A 36 -14.93 21.32 -19.74
N ARG A 37 -15.91 21.22 -18.82
CA ARG A 37 -16.06 20.07 -17.94
C ARG A 37 -16.32 18.79 -18.74
N GLN A 38 -17.29 18.79 -19.65
CA GLN A 38 -17.59 17.65 -20.52
C GLN A 38 -16.36 17.24 -21.34
N LEU A 39 -15.65 18.20 -21.95
CA LEU A 39 -14.46 17.92 -22.76
C LEU A 39 -13.29 17.37 -21.93
N HIS A 40 -13.07 17.86 -20.70
CA HIS A 40 -12.08 17.29 -19.79
C HIS A 40 -12.44 15.86 -19.40
N GLN A 41 -13.71 15.57 -19.11
CA GLN A 41 -14.18 14.23 -18.79
C GLN A 41 -14.01 13.26 -19.97
N ILE A 42 -14.35 13.70 -21.18
CA ILE A 42 -14.15 12.93 -22.44
C ILE A 42 -12.65 12.66 -22.69
N HIS A 43 -11.80 13.68 -22.50
CA HIS A 43 -10.35 13.54 -22.67
C HIS A 43 -9.76 12.57 -21.64
N GLU A 44 -10.16 12.65 -20.36
CA GLU A 44 -9.70 11.73 -19.31
C GLU A 44 -10.19 10.29 -19.54
N LEU A 45 -11.37 10.12 -20.15
CA LEU A 45 -11.88 8.80 -20.56
C LEU A 45 -11.07 8.19 -21.72
N GLY A 46 -10.28 9.00 -22.45
CA GLY A 46 -9.45 8.57 -23.57
C GLY A 46 -10.18 8.54 -24.92
N ILE A 47 -11.34 9.18 -25.04
CA ILE A 47 -12.00 9.37 -26.33
C ILE A 47 -11.26 10.48 -27.09
N GLN A 48 -10.81 10.18 -28.31
CA GLN A 48 -10.05 11.15 -29.13
C GLN A 48 -10.95 11.95 -30.09
N GLU A 49 -12.01 11.34 -30.61
CA GLU A 49 -12.87 11.92 -31.65
C GLU A 49 -14.13 12.54 -31.03
N VAL A 50 -14.31 13.86 -31.19
CA VAL A 50 -15.43 14.61 -30.61
C VAL A 50 -16.17 15.39 -31.70
N VAL A 51 -17.43 15.04 -31.93
CA VAL A 51 -18.34 15.75 -32.83
C VAL A 51 -19.14 16.76 -32.01
N ILE A 52 -19.11 18.02 -32.38
CA ILE A 52 -19.84 19.10 -31.70
C ILE A 52 -20.78 19.75 -32.72
N THR A 53 -22.08 19.66 -32.47
CA THR A 53 -23.06 20.36 -33.31
C THR A 53 -23.16 21.83 -32.92
N THR A 54 -23.20 22.73 -33.89
CA THR A 54 -23.22 24.18 -33.65
C THR A 54 -24.49 24.81 -34.22
N GLY A 55 -24.93 25.92 -33.65
CA GLY A 55 -26.05 26.71 -34.16
C GLY A 55 -25.73 28.19 -34.07
N PRO A 56 -26.28 28.91 -33.07
CA PRO A 56 -25.85 30.29 -32.81
C PRO A 56 -24.40 30.30 -32.26
N PHE A 57 -23.66 31.38 -32.53
CA PHE A 57 -22.31 31.63 -31.98
C PHE A 57 -21.22 30.61 -32.36
N GLU A 58 -21.33 29.98 -33.53
CA GLU A 58 -20.39 28.96 -34.04
C GLU A 58 -18.91 29.33 -33.87
N GLU A 59 -18.47 30.49 -34.40
CA GLU A 59 -17.06 30.91 -34.34
C GLU A 59 -16.55 31.06 -32.90
N LYS A 60 -17.40 31.57 -31.99
CA LYS A 60 -17.05 31.75 -30.58
C LYS A 60 -16.90 30.41 -29.87
N LEU A 61 -17.77 29.45 -30.17
CA LEU A 61 -17.71 28.10 -29.63
C LEU A 61 -16.45 27.37 -30.12
N MET A 62 -16.15 27.44 -31.42
CA MET A 62 -14.95 26.83 -32.02
C MET A 62 -13.67 27.39 -31.37
N HIS A 63 -13.55 28.72 -31.29
CA HIS A 63 -12.40 29.36 -30.67
C HIS A 63 -12.25 29.00 -29.19
N TYR A 64 -13.37 28.91 -28.46
CA TYR A 64 -13.35 28.51 -27.06
C TYR A 64 -12.84 27.08 -26.89
N VAL A 65 -13.35 26.13 -27.66
CA VAL A 65 -12.92 24.73 -27.63
C VAL A 65 -11.43 24.60 -27.95
N GLU A 66 -10.94 25.30 -28.99
CA GLU A 66 -9.52 25.33 -29.34
C GLU A 66 -8.66 25.93 -28.21
N SER A 67 -9.16 26.95 -27.51
CA SER A 67 -8.44 27.61 -26.41
C SER A 67 -8.21 26.72 -25.17
N LEU A 68 -8.97 25.63 -25.03
CA LEU A 68 -8.79 24.68 -23.93
C LEU A 68 -7.50 23.86 -24.06
N GLY A 69 -6.92 23.77 -25.26
CA GLY A 69 -5.65 23.08 -25.49
C GLY A 69 -5.67 21.59 -25.18
N LEU A 70 -6.84 20.94 -25.28
CA LEU A 70 -6.98 19.50 -25.09
C LEU A 70 -6.57 18.75 -26.36
N ASP A 71 -5.86 17.64 -26.19
CA ASP A 71 -5.45 16.74 -27.29
C ASP A 71 -6.66 15.90 -27.73
N LEU A 72 -7.56 16.52 -28.50
CA LEU A 72 -8.81 15.96 -29.02
C LEU A 72 -8.99 16.37 -30.49
N ASN A 73 -9.55 15.47 -31.29
CA ASN A 73 -9.92 15.72 -32.68
C ASN A 73 -11.37 16.21 -32.75
N TYR A 74 -11.55 17.51 -32.98
CA TYR A 74 -12.86 18.15 -33.03
C TYR A 74 -13.44 18.17 -34.45
N HIS A 75 -14.70 17.76 -34.58
CA HIS A 75 -15.50 17.91 -35.80
C HIS A 75 -16.71 18.79 -35.51
N PHE A 76 -16.77 19.96 -36.12
CA PHE A 76 -17.90 20.88 -35.93
C PHE A 76 -18.94 20.69 -37.03
N VAL A 77 -20.21 20.52 -36.64
CA VAL A 77 -21.33 20.33 -37.57
C VAL A 77 -22.38 21.41 -37.36
N ARG A 78 -22.43 22.37 -38.28
CA ARG A 78 -23.37 23.49 -38.20
C ARG A 78 -24.79 23.07 -38.58
N ASN A 79 -25.76 23.39 -37.73
CA ASN A 79 -27.17 23.38 -38.06
C ASN A 79 -27.62 24.79 -38.54
N PRO A 80 -27.78 25.02 -39.86
CA PRO A 80 -28.24 26.31 -40.37
C PRO A 80 -29.73 26.60 -40.08
N LEU A 81 -30.52 25.57 -39.75
CA LEU A 81 -31.96 25.64 -39.49
C LEU A 81 -32.28 25.54 -37.99
N TYR A 82 -31.34 25.88 -37.11
CA TYR A 82 -31.48 25.72 -35.66
C TYR A 82 -32.65 26.49 -35.02
N GLU A 83 -33.21 27.50 -35.70
CA GLU A 83 -34.42 28.22 -35.24
C GLU A 83 -35.72 27.47 -35.56
N GLU A 84 -35.69 26.67 -36.62
CA GLU A 84 -36.86 25.96 -37.14
C GLU A 84 -36.84 24.49 -36.74
N THR A 85 -35.67 23.96 -36.37
CA THR A 85 -35.42 22.54 -36.11
C THR A 85 -35.07 22.22 -34.67
N ASN A 86 -35.45 21.03 -34.22
CA ASN A 86 -34.99 20.44 -32.96
C ASN A 86 -33.67 19.68 -33.15
N TYR A 87 -33.09 19.21 -32.04
CA TYR A 87 -31.76 18.60 -32.02
C TYR A 87 -31.63 17.31 -32.85
N ILE A 88 -32.73 16.61 -33.16
CA ILE A 88 -32.74 15.45 -34.08
C ILE A 88 -32.11 15.81 -35.44
N TYR A 89 -32.38 17.01 -35.96
CA TYR A 89 -31.81 17.45 -37.23
C TYR A 89 -30.31 17.74 -37.12
N SER A 90 -29.84 18.17 -35.94
CA SER A 90 -28.41 18.36 -35.70
C SER A 90 -27.66 17.02 -35.70
N ILE A 91 -28.28 15.95 -35.17
CA ILE A 91 -27.77 14.58 -35.28
C ILE A 91 -27.75 14.13 -36.75
N TYR A 92 -28.84 14.37 -37.50
CA TYR A 92 -28.93 14.01 -38.92
C TYR A 92 -27.84 14.65 -39.79
N LEU A 93 -27.52 15.92 -39.54
CA LEU A 93 -26.43 16.61 -40.24
C LEU A 93 -25.06 16.00 -39.95
N ALA A 94 -24.89 15.40 -38.77
CA ALA A 94 -23.64 14.76 -38.34
C ALA A 94 -23.55 13.27 -38.74
N LYS A 95 -24.56 12.69 -39.42
CA LYS A 95 -24.69 11.24 -39.66
C LYS A 95 -23.41 10.59 -40.22
N GLU A 96 -22.78 11.19 -41.22
CA GLU A 96 -21.59 10.63 -41.88
C GLU A 96 -20.39 10.50 -40.93
N LEU A 97 -20.30 11.39 -39.94
CA LEU A 97 -19.26 11.37 -38.91
C LEU A 97 -19.59 10.39 -37.77
N LEU A 98 -20.86 10.03 -37.61
CA LEU A 98 -21.38 9.22 -36.51
C LEU A 98 -21.68 7.78 -36.92
N GLU A 99 -21.51 7.43 -38.20
CA GLU A 99 -21.67 6.07 -38.68
C GLU A 99 -20.59 5.13 -38.08
N ASP A 100 -21.00 3.87 -37.89
CA ASP A 100 -20.10 2.74 -37.63
C ASP A 100 -19.25 2.82 -36.34
N THR A 101 -19.75 3.46 -35.28
CA THR A 101 -19.00 3.65 -34.01
C THR A 101 -19.85 3.43 -32.76
N ASP A 102 -19.22 3.03 -31.65
CA ASP A 102 -19.82 3.22 -30.32
C ASP A 102 -19.91 4.72 -30.03
N LEU A 103 -21.01 5.17 -29.42
CA LEU A 103 -21.29 6.58 -29.25
C LEU A 103 -21.50 6.94 -27.78
N LEU A 104 -20.80 7.98 -27.33
CA LEU A 104 -21.15 8.75 -26.14
C LEU A 104 -21.88 10.02 -26.59
N LEU A 105 -23.20 10.09 -26.39
CA LEU A 105 -24.03 11.24 -26.78
C LEU A 105 -24.43 12.02 -25.53
N MET A 106 -24.24 13.34 -25.54
CA MET A 106 -24.72 14.21 -24.48
C MET A 106 -25.24 15.55 -25.00
N HIS A 107 -26.22 16.13 -24.31
CA HIS A 107 -26.56 17.54 -24.49
C HIS A 107 -25.48 18.43 -23.86
N GLY A 108 -25.17 19.56 -24.50
CA GLY A 108 -24.06 20.41 -24.04
C GLY A 108 -24.38 21.33 -22.87
N ASP A 109 -25.60 21.27 -22.35
CA ASP A 109 -26.07 21.91 -21.12
C ASP A 109 -26.15 20.95 -19.93
N LEU A 110 -25.80 19.68 -20.14
CA LEU A 110 -25.79 18.66 -19.10
C LEU A 110 -24.54 18.77 -18.23
N VAL A 111 -24.73 18.74 -16.90
CA VAL A 111 -23.64 18.70 -15.92
C VAL A 111 -23.68 17.40 -15.13
N VAL A 112 -22.55 16.69 -15.13
CA VAL A 112 -22.40 15.38 -14.48
C VAL A 112 -21.20 15.42 -13.52
N GLU A 113 -21.34 14.92 -12.30
CA GLU A 113 -20.19 14.71 -11.40
C GLU A 113 -19.27 13.58 -11.91
N ASP A 114 -17.97 13.66 -11.60
CA ASP A 114 -16.98 12.74 -12.19
C ASP A 114 -17.27 11.28 -11.83
N GLU A 115 -17.67 11.01 -10.58
CA GLU A 115 -18.07 9.68 -10.13
C GLU A 115 -19.15 9.07 -11.03
N VAL A 116 -20.22 9.81 -11.32
CA VAL A 116 -21.32 9.37 -12.19
C VAL A 116 -20.85 9.21 -13.63
N PHE A 117 -20.15 10.20 -14.18
CA PHE A 117 -19.73 10.17 -15.58
C PHE A 117 -18.84 8.97 -15.91
N PHE A 118 -17.82 8.73 -15.08
CA PHE A 118 -16.89 7.63 -15.33
C PHE A 118 -17.52 6.27 -15.03
N ASP A 119 -18.30 6.13 -13.96
CA ASP A 119 -19.00 4.87 -13.65
C ASP A 119 -20.03 4.51 -14.75
N PHE A 120 -20.77 5.51 -15.25
CA PHE A 120 -21.66 5.38 -16.41
C PHE A 120 -20.90 4.87 -17.66
N CYS A 121 -19.76 5.49 -17.96
CA CYS A 121 -18.96 5.14 -19.13
C CYS A 121 -18.27 3.76 -19.02
N GLU A 122 -18.11 3.22 -17.82
CA GLU A 122 -17.49 1.92 -17.58
C GLU A 122 -18.49 0.74 -17.67
N GLN A 123 -19.80 1.00 -17.63
CA GLN A 123 -20.83 -0.07 -17.75
C GLN A 123 -20.80 -0.79 -19.10
N GLU A 124 -21.05 -2.10 -19.13
CA GLU A 124 -21.09 -2.87 -20.38
C GLU A 124 -22.47 -2.80 -21.07
N GLY A 125 -22.50 -2.31 -22.31
CA GLY A 125 -23.71 -2.20 -23.15
C GLY A 125 -24.20 -0.76 -23.34
N SER A 126 -25.47 -0.64 -23.74
CA SER A 126 -26.11 0.65 -24.02
C SER A 126 -26.93 1.17 -22.84
N PHE A 127 -26.67 2.41 -22.42
CA PHE A 127 -27.31 3.04 -21.27
C PHE A 127 -27.74 4.48 -21.57
N MET A 128 -28.83 4.90 -20.92
CA MET A 128 -29.20 6.29 -20.71
C MET A 128 -29.08 6.60 -19.22
N ALA A 129 -28.52 7.75 -18.85
CA ALA A 129 -28.48 8.17 -17.45
C ALA A 129 -29.88 8.57 -16.95
N GLY A 130 -30.12 8.37 -15.66
CA GLY A 130 -31.35 8.79 -15.01
C GLY A 130 -31.31 8.58 -13.51
N SER A 131 -32.47 8.61 -12.87
CA SER A 131 -32.59 8.37 -11.43
C SER A 131 -33.88 7.64 -11.10
N THR A 132 -33.76 6.58 -10.29
CA THR A 132 -34.92 5.87 -9.74
C THR A 132 -35.43 6.46 -8.43
N THR A 133 -34.71 7.44 -7.88
CA THR A 133 -34.95 8.02 -6.54
C THR A 133 -35.44 9.47 -6.60
N LYS A 134 -35.06 10.23 -7.64
CA LYS A 134 -35.58 11.59 -7.87
C LYS A 134 -37.05 11.59 -8.25
N GLU A 135 -37.77 12.61 -7.82
CA GLU A 135 -39.14 12.86 -8.26
C GLU A 135 -39.20 13.09 -9.78
N LEU A 136 -40.29 12.65 -10.41
CA LEU A 136 -40.45 12.79 -11.86
C LEU A 136 -40.58 14.27 -12.24
N PRO A 137 -39.68 14.79 -13.09
CA PRO A 137 -39.70 16.20 -13.47
C PRO A 137 -40.94 16.52 -14.31
N GLU A 138 -41.54 17.71 -14.19
CA GLU A 138 -42.72 18.04 -15.00
C GLU A 138 -42.38 18.21 -16.49
N LYS A 139 -41.19 18.74 -16.81
CA LYS A 139 -40.82 19.19 -18.16
C LYS A 139 -39.58 18.50 -18.76
N ASP A 140 -38.92 17.62 -18.02
CA ASP A 140 -37.69 16.95 -18.48
C ASP A 140 -37.96 15.49 -18.89
N PHE A 141 -36.92 14.86 -19.43
CA PHE A 141 -36.99 13.51 -19.97
C PHE A 141 -37.39 12.48 -18.90
N LYS A 142 -38.25 11.56 -19.31
CA LYS A 142 -38.66 10.39 -18.53
C LYS A 142 -38.41 9.15 -19.36
N ALA A 143 -37.99 8.08 -18.71
CA ALA A 143 -37.81 6.77 -19.31
C ALA A 143 -38.80 5.79 -18.70
N GLU A 144 -39.62 5.17 -19.55
CA GLU A 144 -40.45 4.01 -19.18
C GLU A 144 -39.60 2.73 -19.27
N ILE A 145 -39.64 1.90 -18.23
CA ILE A 145 -38.85 0.67 -18.18
C ILE A 145 -39.77 -0.56 -18.21
N THR A 146 -39.55 -1.41 -19.20
CA THR A 146 -40.20 -2.73 -19.31
C THR A 146 -39.13 -3.82 -19.42
N ASN A 147 -39.24 -4.86 -18.59
CA ASN A 147 -38.29 -6.00 -18.55
C ASN A 147 -36.81 -5.57 -18.43
N GLY A 148 -36.54 -4.52 -17.65
CA GLY A 148 -35.18 -4.00 -17.42
C GLY A 148 -34.57 -3.23 -18.59
N LYS A 149 -35.38 -2.85 -19.60
CA LYS A 149 -34.97 -2.02 -20.74
C LYS A 149 -35.86 -0.79 -20.85
N ILE A 150 -35.33 0.28 -21.41
CA ILE A 150 -36.10 1.48 -21.73
C ILE A 150 -37.01 1.18 -22.93
N SER A 151 -38.33 1.14 -22.71
CA SER A 151 -39.33 0.94 -23.76
C SER A 151 -39.72 2.24 -24.44
N LYS A 152 -39.65 3.36 -23.71
CA LYS A 152 -40.06 4.68 -24.20
C LYS A 152 -39.31 5.80 -23.51
N ILE A 153 -38.99 6.86 -24.26
CA ILE A 153 -38.42 8.11 -23.75
C ILE A 153 -39.33 9.27 -24.16
N GLY A 154 -39.56 10.22 -23.26
CA GLY A 154 -40.21 11.49 -23.59
C GLY A 154 -40.55 12.33 -22.37
N ILE A 155 -41.10 13.53 -22.60
CA ILE A 155 -41.49 14.46 -21.53
C ILE A 155 -42.88 14.15 -20.93
N TYR A 156 -43.71 13.35 -21.62
CA TYR A 156 -45.05 12.94 -21.18
C TYR A 156 -45.12 11.40 -21.06
N CYS A 157 -44.64 10.81 -19.96
CA CYS A 157 -44.71 9.36 -19.68
C CYS A 157 -44.90 9.13 -18.16
N PHE A 158 -45.89 8.31 -17.76
CA PHE A 158 -46.26 8.16 -16.34
C PHE A 158 -46.73 6.76 -15.91
N ASP A 159 -46.43 5.71 -16.68
CA ASP A 159 -46.56 4.33 -16.19
C ASP A 159 -45.16 3.74 -16.01
N HIS A 160 -44.81 3.26 -14.81
CA HIS A 160 -43.47 2.74 -14.47
C HIS A 160 -42.29 3.58 -15.02
N ALA A 161 -42.42 4.91 -14.93
CA ALA A 161 -41.46 5.87 -15.48
C ALA A 161 -40.47 6.37 -14.41
N TYR A 162 -39.26 6.69 -14.85
CA TYR A 162 -38.17 7.25 -14.03
C TYR A 162 -37.61 8.51 -14.67
N SER A 163 -36.96 9.36 -13.85
CA SER A 163 -36.23 10.53 -14.37
C SER A 163 -35.13 10.06 -15.30
N ALA A 164 -34.97 10.73 -16.44
CA ALA A 164 -33.94 10.42 -17.41
C ALA A 164 -33.20 11.69 -17.79
N GLU A 165 -31.93 11.55 -18.12
CA GLU A 165 -31.04 12.65 -18.47
C GLU A 165 -30.45 12.37 -19.86
N PRO A 166 -30.24 13.39 -20.71
CA PRO A 166 -29.76 13.20 -22.08
C PRO A 166 -28.25 12.94 -22.13
N LEU A 167 -27.82 11.88 -21.45
CA LEU A 167 -26.51 11.25 -21.52
C LEU A 167 -26.71 9.80 -21.91
N TYR A 168 -26.16 9.42 -23.06
CA TYR A 168 -26.28 8.09 -23.62
C TYR A 168 -24.90 7.51 -23.90
N LYS A 169 -24.71 6.25 -23.53
CA LYS A 169 -23.63 5.40 -24.03
C LYS A 169 -24.29 4.34 -24.89
N LEU A 170 -23.89 4.22 -26.14
CA LEU A 170 -24.52 3.32 -27.09
C LEU A 170 -23.45 2.44 -27.72
N THR A 171 -23.73 1.15 -27.80
CA THR A 171 -22.94 0.27 -28.66
C THR A 171 -23.17 0.64 -30.12
N LYS A 172 -22.19 0.34 -30.96
CA LYS A 172 -22.28 0.51 -32.41
C LYS A 172 -23.54 -0.11 -33.01
N GLU A 173 -23.95 -1.28 -32.55
CA GLU A 173 -25.13 -1.99 -33.03
C GLU A 173 -26.43 -1.25 -32.70
N ASP A 174 -26.60 -0.83 -31.44
CA ASP A 174 -27.78 -0.11 -31.00
C ASP A 174 -27.84 1.29 -31.63
N TRP A 175 -26.70 1.98 -31.71
CA TRP A 175 -26.62 3.30 -32.33
C TRP A 175 -26.99 3.25 -33.81
N LYS A 176 -26.53 2.23 -34.55
CA LYS A 176 -26.90 2.05 -35.96
C LYS A 176 -28.41 1.93 -36.17
N VAL A 177 -29.11 1.24 -35.27
CA VAL A 177 -30.58 1.10 -35.32
C VAL A 177 -31.25 2.46 -35.09
N TRP A 178 -30.81 3.20 -34.07
CA TRP A 178 -31.39 4.51 -33.77
C TRP A 178 -31.08 5.56 -34.85
N LEU A 179 -29.84 5.62 -35.33
CA LEU A 179 -29.42 6.54 -36.39
C LEU A 179 -30.23 6.31 -37.68
N SER A 180 -30.50 5.06 -38.05
CA SER A 180 -31.38 4.75 -39.19
C SER A 180 -32.79 5.31 -39.00
N ALA A 181 -33.36 5.18 -37.81
CA ALA A 181 -34.68 5.76 -37.51
C ALA A 181 -34.66 7.30 -37.55
N ILE A 182 -33.58 7.93 -37.07
CA ILE A 182 -33.39 9.38 -37.13
C ILE A 182 -33.34 9.86 -38.59
N ILE A 183 -32.60 9.16 -39.45
CA ILE A 183 -32.53 9.44 -40.90
C ILE A 183 -33.91 9.34 -41.52
N ASP A 184 -34.64 8.24 -41.28
CA ASP A 184 -36.00 8.06 -41.79
C ASP A 184 -36.93 9.19 -41.36
N PHE A 185 -36.85 9.64 -40.10
CA PHE A 185 -37.68 10.73 -39.59
C PHE A 185 -37.35 12.08 -40.27
N CYS A 186 -36.08 12.34 -40.57
CA CYS A 186 -35.66 13.58 -41.22
C CYS A 186 -35.93 13.59 -42.74
N GLU A 187 -36.02 12.41 -43.37
CA GLU A 187 -36.20 12.25 -44.82
C GLU A 187 -37.66 11.95 -45.24
N ARG A 188 -38.57 11.70 -44.29
CA ARG A 188 -40.00 11.51 -44.57
C ARG A 188 -40.68 12.80 -45.06
N GLU A 189 -41.23 12.75 -46.27
CA GLU A 189 -42.13 13.75 -46.84
C GLU A 189 -43.61 13.28 -46.79
N GLU A 190 -44.23 13.11 -45.62
CA GLU A 190 -45.68 12.80 -45.60
C GLU A 190 -46.44 13.41 -44.42
N GLY A 191 -47.55 14.11 -44.72
CA GLY A 191 -48.73 14.14 -43.85
C GLY A 191 -48.88 15.26 -42.82
N GLY A 192 -48.45 16.49 -43.09
CA GLY A 192 -48.96 17.69 -42.39
C GLY A 192 -48.34 18.06 -41.04
N THR A 193 -47.42 17.25 -40.49
CA THR A 193 -46.56 17.65 -39.36
C THR A 193 -45.19 18.07 -39.91
N PRO A 194 -44.66 19.27 -39.59
CA PRO A 194 -43.32 19.64 -40.08
C PRO A 194 -42.26 18.70 -39.48
N TRP A 195 -41.50 17.98 -40.33
CA TRP A 195 -40.30 17.22 -39.92
C TRP A 195 -39.36 18.06 -39.05
N LYS A 196 -39.38 19.37 -39.25
CA LYS A 196 -38.62 20.37 -38.50
C LYS A 196 -38.87 20.33 -36.98
N LYS A 197 -40.00 19.82 -36.45
CA LYS A 197 -40.28 19.85 -35.01
C LYS A 197 -40.28 18.49 -34.30
N GLN A 198 -39.72 17.45 -34.91
CA GLN A 198 -39.61 16.13 -34.28
C GLN A 198 -38.48 16.10 -33.23
N TYR A 199 -38.50 15.15 -32.30
CA TYR A 199 -37.42 14.94 -31.34
C TYR A 199 -36.77 13.56 -31.51
N ALA A 200 -35.51 13.38 -31.09
CA ALA A 200 -34.77 12.15 -31.38
C ALA A 200 -35.34 10.94 -30.62
N GLU A 201 -35.92 11.17 -29.44
CA GLU A 201 -36.65 10.16 -28.67
C GLU A 201 -37.90 9.66 -29.40
N GLU A 202 -38.54 10.47 -30.23
CA GLU A 202 -39.68 10.02 -31.05
C GLU A 202 -39.22 8.96 -32.06
N ALA A 203 -38.04 9.16 -32.67
CA ALA A 203 -37.42 8.14 -33.52
C ALA A 203 -37.01 6.90 -32.72
N PHE A 204 -36.41 7.06 -31.54
CA PHE A 204 -36.06 5.95 -30.64
C PHE A 204 -37.29 5.10 -30.29
N ASN A 205 -38.41 5.73 -29.94
CA ASN A 205 -39.64 5.07 -29.54
C ASN A 205 -40.20 4.15 -30.64
N THR A 206 -39.85 4.35 -31.91
CA THR A 206 -40.26 3.46 -33.01
C THR A 206 -39.39 2.21 -33.16
N VAL A 207 -38.22 2.19 -32.53
CA VAL A 207 -37.23 1.11 -32.64
C VAL A 207 -36.77 0.55 -31.29
N SER A 208 -37.35 0.99 -30.18
CA SER A 208 -36.92 0.64 -28.82
C SER A 208 -36.87 -0.87 -28.56
N GLU A 209 -37.82 -1.65 -29.13
CA GLU A 209 -37.83 -3.12 -29.03
C GLU A 209 -36.61 -3.79 -29.67
N ARG A 210 -35.97 -3.12 -30.64
CA ARG A 210 -34.79 -3.61 -31.36
C ARG A 210 -33.48 -3.21 -30.68
N MET A 211 -33.53 -2.41 -29.62
CA MET A 211 -32.36 -1.91 -28.90
C MET A 211 -32.27 -2.53 -27.50
N ALA A 212 -31.05 -2.60 -26.97
CA ALA A 212 -30.78 -3.05 -25.61
C ALA A 212 -30.50 -1.88 -24.64
N LEU A 213 -31.17 -0.74 -24.84
CA LEU A 213 -30.98 0.45 -24.02
C LEU A 213 -31.52 0.25 -22.60
N LYS A 214 -30.68 0.46 -21.59
CA LYS A 214 -31.01 0.36 -20.16
C LYS A 214 -30.91 1.72 -19.47
N LEU A 215 -31.51 1.84 -18.28
CA LEU A 215 -31.30 3.00 -17.42
C LEU A 215 -30.08 2.76 -16.53
N TYR A 216 -29.16 3.72 -16.51
CA TYR A 216 -28.14 3.83 -15.46
C TYR A 216 -28.69 4.73 -14.35
N ASP A 217 -28.75 4.21 -13.13
CA ASP A 217 -29.29 4.94 -11.99
C ASP A 217 -28.20 5.74 -11.27
N ALA A 218 -28.20 7.06 -11.50
CA ALA A 218 -27.31 7.99 -10.81
C ALA A 218 -27.78 8.29 -9.37
N GLY A 219 -28.98 7.86 -8.96
CA GLY A 219 -29.55 8.16 -7.66
C GLY A 219 -29.73 9.68 -7.44
N GLU A 220 -29.28 10.16 -6.28
CA GLU A 220 -29.28 11.59 -5.90
C GLU A 220 -28.04 12.36 -6.36
N LYS A 221 -27.14 11.71 -7.11
CA LYS A 221 -25.89 12.33 -7.55
C LYS A 221 -26.16 13.36 -8.66
N LEU A 222 -25.18 14.25 -8.86
CA LEU A 222 -25.28 15.30 -9.86
C LEU A 222 -25.20 14.73 -11.28
N CYS A 223 -26.34 14.76 -11.96
CA CYS A 223 -26.53 14.55 -13.39
C CYS A 223 -27.83 15.29 -13.72
N GLN A 224 -27.72 16.49 -14.28
CA GLN A 224 -28.88 17.33 -14.63
C GLN A 224 -28.52 18.40 -15.66
N GLU A 225 -29.49 18.79 -16.48
CA GLU A 225 -29.36 19.95 -17.39
C GLU A 225 -29.37 21.28 -16.62
N VAL A 226 -28.67 22.27 -17.16
CA VAL A 226 -28.76 23.67 -16.72
C VAL A 226 -29.64 24.41 -17.72
N ASP A 227 -30.87 24.71 -17.31
CA ASP A 227 -31.89 25.22 -18.21
C ASP A 227 -32.30 26.67 -17.88
N ASN A 228 -32.20 27.03 -16.60
CA ASN A 228 -32.45 28.36 -16.07
C ASN A 228 -31.43 28.75 -14.96
N PRO A 229 -31.42 30.00 -14.49
CA PRO A 229 -30.49 30.45 -13.43
C PRO A 229 -30.65 29.72 -12.09
N GLU A 230 -31.86 29.24 -11.76
CA GLU A 230 -32.10 28.44 -10.56
C GLU A 230 -31.40 27.07 -10.65
N ASP A 231 -31.48 26.38 -11.80
CA ASP A 231 -30.77 25.13 -12.06
C ASP A 231 -29.26 25.33 -11.94
N LEU A 232 -28.74 26.43 -12.52
CA LEU A 232 -27.33 26.79 -12.43
C LEU A 232 -26.89 26.93 -10.97
N ALA A 233 -27.68 27.62 -10.13
CA ALA A 233 -27.37 27.78 -8.71
C ALA A 233 -27.35 26.42 -7.97
N VAL A 234 -28.28 25.52 -8.28
CA VAL A 234 -28.31 24.16 -7.72
C VAL A 234 -27.09 23.36 -8.16
N VAL A 235 -26.76 23.35 -9.46
CA VAL A 235 -25.57 22.66 -10.00
C VAL A 235 -24.30 23.18 -9.34
N MET A 236 -24.12 24.51 -9.26
CA MET A 236 -22.95 25.13 -8.63
C MET A 236 -22.82 24.74 -7.15
N HIS A 237 -23.94 24.67 -6.43
CA HIS A 237 -23.96 24.23 -5.04
C HIS A 237 -23.54 22.76 -4.90
N LEU A 238 -24.14 21.86 -5.70
CA LEU A 238 -23.83 20.43 -5.69
C LEU A 238 -22.37 20.17 -6.09
N LEU A 239 -21.86 20.81 -7.15
CA LEU A 239 -20.45 20.72 -7.54
C LEU A 239 -19.50 21.21 -6.44
N SER A 240 -19.86 22.29 -5.75
CA SER A 240 -19.07 22.78 -4.62
C SER A 240 -19.01 21.76 -3.49
N ALA A 241 -20.11 21.05 -3.22
CA ALA A 241 -20.14 19.96 -2.24
C ALA A 241 -19.26 18.78 -2.68
N VAL A 242 -19.35 18.35 -3.94
CA VAL A 242 -18.51 17.28 -4.52
C VAL A 242 -17.03 17.64 -4.39
N LYS A 243 -16.63 18.86 -4.76
CA LYS A 243 -15.24 19.34 -4.69
C LYS A 243 -14.69 19.48 -3.26
N LYS A 244 -15.57 19.44 -2.24
CA LYS A 244 -15.20 19.45 -0.82
C LYS A 244 -15.10 18.05 -0.22
N ARG A 245 -15.62 17.02 -0.89
CA ARG A 245 -15.47 15.63 -0.46
C ARG A 245 -13.98 15.31 -0.31
N THR A 246 -13.66 14.46 0.65
CA THR A 246 -12.31 14.04 0.97
C THR A 246 -12.20 12.53 0.89
N VAL A 247 -11.07 12.06 0.39
CA VAL A 247 -10.82 10.64 0.11
C VAL A 247 -9.51 10.28 0.77
N TYR A 248 -9.48 9.21 1.54
CA TYR A 248 -8.27 8.75 2.21
C TYR A 248 -7.74 7.45 1.60
N LEU A 249 -6.43 7.41 1.33
CA LEU A 249 -5.69 6.20 0.96
C LEU A 249 -4.51 6.04 1.89
N SER A 250 -4.06 4.80 2.09
CA SER A 250 -2.83 4.53 2.83
C SER A 250 -1.84 3.73 1.99
N PHE A 251 -0.57 4.12 2.03
CA PHE A 251 0.49 3.44 1.28
C PHE A 251 1.70 3.12 2.18
N SER A 252 2.30 1.96 1.91
CA SER A 252 3.53 1.45 2.56
C SER A 252 4.65 1.17 1.55
N THR A 253 4.46 1.56 0.28
CA THR A 253 5.37 1.21 -0.81
C THR A 253 6.59 2.12 -0.87
N ASP A 254 7.73 1.54 -1.23
CA ASP A 254 8.95 2.26 -1.59
C ASP A 254 8.99 2.60 -3.09
N ILE A 255 8.23 1.89 -3.92
CA ILE A 255 8.26 2.01 -5.39
C ILE A 255 6.84 2.27 -5.90
N LEU A 256 6.69 3.31 -6.72
CA LEU A 256 5.44 3.61 -7.42
C LEU A 256 5.39 2.90 -8.77
N HIS A 257 4.23 2.38 -9.12
CA HIS A 257 3.96 1.71 -10.39
C HIS A 257 2.50 1.99 -10.80
N ASP A 258 2.10 1.57 -12.01
CA ASP A 258 0.81 2.00 -12.58
C ASP A 258 -0.41 1.61 -11.76
N GLY A 259 -0.31 0.55 -10.94
CA GLY A 259 -1.37 0.16 -10.00
C GLY A 259 -1.66 1.23 -8.95
N HIS A 260 -0.62 1.85 -8.37
CA HIS A 260 -0.78 2.96 -7.43
C HIS A 260 -1.35 4.20 -8.11
N PHE A 261 -0.86 4.54 -9.31
CA PHE A 261 -1.37 5.69 -10.08
C PHE A 261 -2.81 5.49 -10.56
N PHE A 262 -3.20 4.25 -10.85
CA PHE A 262 -4.59 3.90 -11.16
C PHE A 262 -5.50 4.16 -9.95
N LEU A 263 -5.10 3.70 -8.76
CA LEU A 263 -5.88 3.89 -7.53
C LEU A 263 -6.02 5.38 -7.16
N ILE A 264 -4.95 6.16 -7.26
CA ILE A 264 -4.96 7.60 -7.00
C ILE A 264 -5.88 8.34 -8.00
N ARG A 265 -5.83 7.99 -9.29
CA ARG A 265 -6.71 8.57 -10.31
C ARG A 265 -8.18 8.28 -10.02
N ARG A 266 -8.51 7.04 -9.65
CA ARG A 266 -9.87 6.65 -9.25
C ARG A 266 -10.34 7.41 -8.01
N ALA A 267 -9.48 7.53 -7.00
CA ALA A 267 -9.79 8.28 -5.79
C ALA A 267 -10.05 9.77 -6.06
N LYS A 268 -9.31 10.39 -6.99
CA LYS A 268 -9.49 11.79 -7.38
C LYS A 268 -10.90 12.08 -7.90
N ARG A 269 -11.54 11.12 -8.57
CA ARG A 269 -12.92 11.25 -9.08
C ARG A 269 -13.97 11.37 -7.97
N LEU A 270 -13.65 10.90 -6.76
CA LEU A 270 -14.53 10.94 -5.60
C LEU A 270 -14.35 12.21 -4.74
N GLY A 271 -13.20 12.88 -4.83
CA GLY A 271 -12.91 14.09 -4.06
C GLY A 271 -11.42 14.37 -3.88
N ARG A 272 -11.11 15.20 -2.88
CA ARG A 272 -9.74 15.60 -2.53
C ARG A 272 -8.98 14.46 -1.87
N VAL A 273 -7.93 13.99 -2.53
CA VAL A 273 -7.14 12.83 -2.09
C VAL A 273 -6.15 13.18 -0.99
N ILE A 274 -6.34 12.59 0.19
CA ILE A 274 -5.43 12.58 1.33
C ILE A 274 -4.72 11.22 1.35
N ILE A 275 -3.39 11.23 1.31
CA ILE A 275 -2.58 10.02 1.37
C ILE A 275 -1.90 9.91 2.74
N GLY A 276 -2.18 8.85 3.48
CA GLY A 276 -1.38 8.39 4.61
C GLY A 276 -0.18 7.59 4.13
N VAL A 277 1.02 7.98 4.55
CA VAL A 277 2.25 7.22 4.30
C VAL A 277 2.70 6.59 5.62
N LEU A 278 2.86 5.27 5.63
CA LEU A 278 3.29 4.56 6.83
C LEU A 278 4.73 4.95 7.20
N THR A 279 5.02 5.15 8.48
CA THR A 279 6.40 5.44 8.95
C THR A 279 7.31 4.22 8.79
N ASP A 280 8.62 4.44 8.87
CA ASP A 280 9.61 3.37 8.70
C ASP A 280 9.46 2.27 9.76
N GLU A 281 9.13 2.66 10.99
CA GLU A 281 8.87 1.76 12.11
C GLU A 281 7.68 0.85 11.81
N VAL A 282 6.58 1.40 11.30
CA VAL A 282 5.39 0.61 10.97
C VAL A 282 5.69 -0.32 9.80
N VAL A 283 6.29 0.14 8.71
CA VAL A 283 6.58 -0.72 7.55
C VAL A 283 7.47 -1.90 7.95
N SER A 284 8.46 -1.63 8.81
CA SER A 284 9.39 -2.64 9.33
C SER A 284 8.75 -3.68 10.27
N SER A 285 7.60 -3.39 10.89
CA SER A 285 6.98 -4.31 11.85
C SER A 285 6.15 -5.41 11.19
N TYR A 286 5.57 -5.17 10.01
CA TYR A 286 4.66 -6.13 9.37
C TYR A 286 5.04 -6.57 7.95
N LYS A 287 5.70 -5.73 7.14
CA LYS A 287 6.01 -6.05 5.74
C LYS A 287 7.49 -6.40 5.54
N ARG A 288 8.36 -5.40 5.53
CA ARG A 288 9.82 -5.50 5.29
C ARG A 288 10.50 -4.24 5.82
N TYR A 289 11.82 -4.26 5.98
CA TYR A 289 12.57 -3.03 6.20
C TYR A 289 12.41 -2.10 4.97
N PRO A 290 12.02 -0.82 5.14
CA PRO A 290 11.78 0.09 4.02
C PRO A 290 13.07 0.39 3.25
N LEU A 291 12.99 0.41 1.92
CA LEU A 291 14.13 0.75 1.08
C LEU A 291 14.41 2.26 1.08
N LEU A 292 13.34 3.05 1.11
CA LEU A 292 13.41 4.50 1.15
C LEU A 292 12.91 5.02 2.51
N PRO A 293 13.57 6.01 3.11
CA PRO A 293 13.11 6.59 4.37
C PRO A 293 11.74 7.23 4.19
N PHE A 294 10.98 7.31 5.28
CA PHE A 294 9.65 7.89 5.32
C PHE A 294 9.58 9.27 4.65
N SER A 295 10.59 10.13 4.87
CA SER A 295 10.65 11.47 4.26
C SER A 295 10.68 11.45 2.74
N GLU A 296 11.42 10.52 2.14
CA GLU A 296 11.48 10.37 0.68
C GLU A 296 10.19 9.77 0.14
N ARG A 297 9.66 8.73 0.77
CA ARG A 297 8.36 8.14 0.38
C ARG A 297 7.24 9.16 0.45
N LYS A 298 7.21 9.98 1.51
CA LYS A 298 6.26 11.09 1.66
C LYS A 298 6.40 12.10 0.51
N ALA A 299 7.62 12.55 0.22
CA ALA A 299 7.89 13.50 -0.85
C ALA A 299 7.47 12.95 -2.23
N MET A 300 7.63 11.64 -2.48
CA MET A 300 7.16 11.02 -3.72
C MET A 300 5.66 11.22 -3.92
N PHE A 301 4.84 10.99 -2.88
CA PHE A 301 3.38 11.18 -2.97
C PHE A 301 2.97 12.66 -3.02
N GLU A 302 3.72 13.56 -2.38
CA GLU A 302 3.42 15.01 -2.39
C GLU A 302 3.53 15.63 -3.79
N ASN A 303 4.32 15.02 -4.67
CA ASN A 303 4.52 15.48 -6.05
C ASN A 303 3.61 14.80 -7.08
N ILE A 304 2.65 13.96 -6.66
CA ILE A 304 1.71 13.31 -7.58
C ILE A 304 0.53 14.24 -7.87
N SER A 305 0.29 14.50 -9.15
CA SER A 305 -0.89 15.26 -9.60
C SER A 305 -2.19 14.61 -9.12
N GLY A 306 -3.06 15.40 -8.52
CA GLY A 306 -4.33 14.95 -7.95
C GLY A 306 -4.28 14.62 -6.45
N VAL A 307 -3.10 14.60 -5.83
CA VAL A 307 -2.96 14.47 -4.37
C VAL A 307 -3.15 15.84 -3.72
N TYR A 308 -4.16 15.96 -2.86
CA TYR A 308 -4.45 17.19 -2.12
C TYR A 308 -3.54 17.36 -0.91
N ARG A 309 -3.23 16.25 -0.21
CA ARG A 309 -2.40 16.27 0.99
C ARG A 309 -1.75 14.91 1.25
N VAL A 310 -0.52 14.93 1.74
CA VAL A 310 0.14 13.73 2.29
C VAL A 310 0.33 13.90 3.80
N VAL A 311 0.04 12.84 4.55
CA VAL A 311 0.08 12.80 6.01
C VAL A 311 0.85 11.57 6.49
N GLU A 312 1.39 11.68 7.69
CA GLU A 312 2.05 10.57 8.37
C GLU A 312 1.01 9.58 8.91
N GLN A 313 1.32 8.28 8.82
CA GLN A 313 0.59 7.23 9.49
C GLN A 313 1.57 6.38 10.31
N ASP A 314 1.59 6.61 11.61
CA ASP A 314 2.48 5.97 12.59
C ASP A 314 1.91 4.68 13.20
N THR A 315 0.79 4.19 12.65
CA THR A 315 0.16 2.92 13.04
C THR A 315 -0.32 2.13 11.83
N LEU A 316 -0.39 0.80 11.95
CA LEU A 316 -0.99 -0.03 10.90
C LEU A 316 -2.52 0.20 10.82
N SER A 317 -3.16 0.46 11.96
CA SER A 317 -4.54 0.93 12.05
C SER A 317 -4.69 2.31 11.40
N TYR A 318 -5.83 2.51 10.73
CA TYR A 318 -6.20 3.78 10.10
C TYR A 318 -6.87 4.73 11.11
N ARG A 319 -7.24 4.24 12.30
CA ARG A 319 -8.07 4.91 13.30
C ARG A 319 -7.68 6.35 13.55
N LYS A 320 -6.42 6.58 13.93
CA LYS A 320 -5.90 7.91 14.28
C LYS A 320 -6.13 8.93 13.16
N ASN A 321 -5.91 8.54 11.91
CA ASN A 321 -6.08 9.42 10.77
C ASN A 321 -7.55 9.55 10.34
N LEU A 322 -8.34 8.48 10.40
CA LEU A 322 -9.77 8.55 10.10
C LEU A 322 -10.54 9.40 11.12
N GLU A 323 -10.25 9.28 12.40
CA GLU A 323 -10.86 10.11 13.45
C GLU A 323 -10.46 11.59 13.32
N ARG A 324 -9.24 11.85 12.86
CA ARG A 324 -8.71 13.21 12.65
C ARG A 324 -9.28 13.90 11.42
N PHE A 325 -9.30 13.21 10.27
CA PHE A 325 -9.64 13.80 8.99
C PHE A 325 -11.11 13.58 8.59
N LYS A 326 -11.76 12.54 9.14
CA LYS A 326 -13.15 12.15 8.84
C LYS A 326 -13.46 12.17 7.34
N PRO A 327 -12.70 11.41 6.52
CA PRO A 327 -12.87 11.42 5.08
C PRO A 327 -14.23 10.84 4.67
N ASP A 328 -14.87 11.42 3.65
CA ASP A 328 -16.12 10.89 3.09
C ASP A 328 -15.92 9.48 2.51
N PHE A 329 -14.74 9.22 1.97
CA PHE A 329 -14.37 7.93 1.41
C PHE A 329 -13.00 7.44 1.89
N VAL A 330 -12.89 6.13 2.11
CA VAL A 330 -11.60 5.42 2.11
C VAL A 330 -11.52 4.61 0.83
N VAL A 331 -10.38 4.67 0.14
CA VAL A 331 -10.14 3.89 -1.09
C VAL A 331 -9.01 2.90 -0.85
N HIS A 332 -9.24 1.63 -1.19
CA HIS A 332 -8.25 0.55 -1.10
C HIS A 332 -8.40 -0.44 -2.27
N GLY A 333 -7.38 -1.28 -2.50
CA GLY A 333 -7.54 -2.48 -3.31
C GLY A 333 -8.38 -3.55 -2.59
N ASP A 334 -8.92 -4.52 -3.32
CA ASP A 334 -9.65 -5.66 -2.74
C ASP A 334 -8.74 -6.74 -2.11
N ASP A 335 -7.42 -6.56 -2.16
CA ASP A 335 -6.41 -7.50 -1.65
C ASP A 335 -6.46 -7.71 -0.13
N TRP A 336 -6.98 -6.74 0.61
CA TRP A 336 -7.14 -6.80 2.05
C TRP A 336 -8.45 -7.43 2.55
N GLN A 337 -9.34 -7.87 1.65
CA GLN A 337 -10.59 -8.55 2.02
C GLN A 337 -10.34 -9.92 2.68
N SER A 338 -9.15 -10.49 2.48
CA SER A 338 -8.73 -11.77 3.04
C SER A 338 -7.33 -11.65 3.66
N GLY A 339 -6.89 -12.70 4.35
CA GLY A 339 -5.58 -12.70 5.00
C GLY A 339 -5.50 -11.74 6.19
N PHE A 340 -4.28 -11.28 6.48
CA PHE A 340 -3.98 -10.58 7.73
C PHE A 340 -4.54 -9.15 7.82
N GLN A 341 -4.87 -8.53 6.69
CA GLN A 341 -5.37 -7.15 6.66
C GLN A 341 -6.89 -7.06 6.85
N ARG A 342 -7.61 -8.20 6.80
CA ARG A 342 -9.06 -8.24 7.00
C ARG A 342 -9.52 -7.60 8.33
N PRO A 343 -8.88 -7.84 9.48
CA PRO A 343 -9.25 -7.14 10.72
C PRO A 343 -9.09 -5.62 10.64
N ILE A 344 -8.11 -5.13 9.87
CA ILE A 344 -7.90 -3.68 9.65
C ILE A 344 -9.03 -3.13 8.78
N ARG A 345 -9.43 -3.85 7.74
CA ARG A 345 -10.58 -3.52 6.90
C ARG A 345 -11.87 -3.42 7.73
N ASP A 346 -12.10 -4.39 8.61
CA ASP A 346 -13.29 -4.42 9.48
C ASP A 346 -13.29 -3.21 10.45
N GLU A 347 -12.11 -2.84 10.99
CA GLU A 347 -11.96 -1.62 11.80
C GLU A 347 -12.28 -0.35 11.00
N VAL A 348 -11.77 -0.24 9.77
CA VAL A 348 -12.04 0.90 8.87
C VAL A 348 -13.54 1.03 8.60
N CYS A 349 -14.21 -0.07 8.26
CA CYS A 349 -15.66 -0.08 8.05
C CYS A 349 -16.42 0.37 9.30
N SER A 350 -16.02 -0.11 10.48
CA SER A 350 -16.64 0.30 11.75
C SER A 350 -16.50 1.81 11.99
N ILE A 351 -15.31 2.36 11.81
CA ILE A 351 -15.03 3.79 12.03
C ILE A 351 -15.81 4.65 11.04
N LEU A 352 -15.83 4.26 9.76
CA LEU A 352 -16.55 5.00 8.72
C LEU A 352 -18.06 5.05 9.01
N ALA A 353 -18.64 3.96 9.50
CA ALA A 353 -20.05 3.90 9.87
C ALA A 353 -20.43 4.89 10.99
N GLU A 354 -19.49 5.26 11.87
CA GLU A 354 -19.75 6.20 12.98
C GLU A 354 -20.07 7.63 12.52
N TYR A 355 -19.55 8.05 11.35
CA TYR A 355 -19.77 9.40 10.82
C TYR A 355 -20.31 9.41 9.37
N GLY A 356 -20.72 8.26 8.84
CA GLY A 356 -21.36 8.14 7.53
C GLY A 356 -20.40 8.09 6.33
N GLY A 357 -19.10 7.85 6.56
CA GLY A 357 -18.13 7.62 5.49
C GLY A 357 -18.34 6.27 4.79
N LYS A 358 -17.72 6.08 3.62
CA LYS A 358 -17.85 4.85 2.82
C LYS A 358 -16.51 4.27 2.42
N LEU A 359 -16.40 2.95 2.45
CA LEU A 359 -15.26 2.24 1.89
C LEU A 359 -15.54 1.95 0.41
N VAL A 360 -14.60 2.31 -0.47
CA VAL A 360 -14.63 2.02 -1.90
C VAL A 360 -13.43 1.14 -2.25
N GLU A 361 -13.70 -0.03 -2.81
CA GLU A 361 -12.68 -1.03 -3.11
C GLU A 361 -12.58 -1.25 -4.63
N PHE A 362 -11.36 -1.26 -5.15
CA PHE A 362 -11.10 -1.56 -6.57
C PHE A 362 -10.35 -2.89 -6.70
N PRO A 363 -10.55 -3.64 -7.81
CA PRO A 363 -9.79 -4.86 -8.05
C PRO A 363 -8.29 -4.59 -7.99
N TYR A 364 -7.58 -5.33 -7.13
CA TYR A 364 -6.15 -5.16 -6.98
C TYR A 364 -5.42 -5.63 -8.24
N ASN A 365 -4.51 -4.81 -8.76
CA ASN A 365 -3.79 -5.12 -9.98
C ASN A 365 -2.73 -6.21 -9.70
N ARG A 366 -3.06 -7.46 -10.04
CA ARG A 366 -2.20 -8.65 -9.84
C ARG A 366 -1.21 -8.88 -10.99
N ASN A 367 -0.74 -7.84 -11.67
CA ASN A 367 0.22 -8.00 -12.74
C ASN A 367 1.53 -8.61 -12.22
N GLU A 368 1.97 -9.72 -12.84
CA GLU A 368 3.18 -10.48 -12.48
C GLU A 368 4.42 -9.58 -12.41
N ARG A 369 4.52 -8.58 -13.29
CA ARG A 369 5.63 -7.61 -13.30
C ARG A 369 5.77 -6.84 -11.99
N TYR A 370 4.67 -6.55 -11.28
CA TYR A 370 4.72 -5.87 -9.98
C TYR A 370 5.13 -6.79 -8.85
N GLN A 371 4.72 -8.06 -8.91
CA GLN A 371 5.17 -9.08 -7.98
C GLN A 371 6.69 -9.30 -8.14
N ASP A 372 7.21 -9.31 -9.36
CA ASP A 372 8.64 -9.37 -9.65
C ASP A 372 9.42 -8.18 -9.10
N LEU A 373 8.87 -6.96 -9.18
CA LEU A 373 9.51 -5.78 -8.58
C LEU A 373 9.61 -5.90 -7.06
N ASP A 374 8.56 -6.39 -6.40
CA ASP A 374 8.57 -6.63 -4.95
C ASP A 374 9.52 -7.81 -4.58
N LYS A 375 9.62 -8.86 -5.41
CA LYS A 375 10.59 -9.96 -5.27
C LYS A 375 12.04 -9.45 -5.40
N ARG A 376 12.35 -8.64 -6.42
CA ARG A 376 13.69 -8.03 -6.61
C ARG A 376 14.09 -7.12 -5.46
N SER A 377 13.15 -6.32 -4.95
CA SER A 377 13.38 -5.50 -3.75
C SER A 377 13.78 -6.36 -2.53
N ARG A 378 13.24 -7.57 -2.38
CA ARG A 378 13.68 -8.50 -1.33
C ARG A 378 15.08 -9.06 -1.59
N ALA A 379 15.42 -9.34 -2.85
CA ALA A 379 16.78 -9.79 -3.21
C ALA A 379 17.83 -8.72 -2.85
N ASP A 380 17.53 -7.43 -3.07
CA ASP A 380 18.41 -6.34 -2.65
C ASP A 380 18.62 -6.33 -1.12
N LEU A 381 17.58 -6.67 -0.34
CA LEU A 381 17.70 -6.81 1.11
C LEU A 381 18.55 -8.01 1.53
N ALA A 382 18.66 -9.07 0.73
CA ALA A 382 19.51 -10.22 1.06
C ALA A 382 21.01 -9.90 0.91
N MET A 383 21.35 -8.93 0.04
CA MET A 383 22.73 -8.58 -0.31
C MET A 383 23.55 -8.17 0.93
N PRO A 384 24.82 -8.62 1.04
CA PRO A 384 25.67 -8.33 2.19
C PRO A 384 25.78 -6.85 2.55
N ASP A 385 25.83 -5.97 1.55
CA ASP A 385 25.96 -4.53 1.77
C ASP A 385 24.73 -3.90 2.42
N PHE A 386 23.52 -4.32 2.02
CA PHE A 386 22.28 -3.85 2.64
C PHE A 386 22.03 -4.50 4.00
N ARG A 387 22.37 -5.78 4.16
CA ARG A 387 22.17 -6.52 5.42
C ARG A 387 23.07 -5.99 6.54
N ARG A 388 24.36 -5.79 6.26
CA ARG A 388 25.36 -5.34 7.25
C ARG A 388 24.93 -4.07 7.98
N GLY A 389 24.50 -3.05 7.23
CA GLY A 389 24.05 -1.77 7.80
C GLY A 389 22.68 -1.81 8.49
N ARG A 390 21.87 -2.85 8.26
CA ARG A 390 20.46 -2.86 8.68
C ARG A 390 20.28 -2.86 10.19
N LEU A 391 21.05 -3.65 10.95
CA LEU A 391 20.95 -3.67 12.42
C LEU A 391 21.11 -2.27 13.01
N ARG A 392 22.11 -1.51 12.55
CA ARG A 392 22.36 -0.14 13.02
C ARG A 392 21.21 0.80 12.67
N ARG A 393 20.56 0.61 11.52
CA ARG A 393 19.40 1.42 11.12
C ARG A 393 18.16 1.04 11.95
N GLU A 394 17.91 -0.23 12.17
CA GLU A 394 16.82 -0.71 13.04
C GLU A 394 16.98 -0.20 14.47
N LEU A 395 18.20 -0.25 15.02
CA LEU A 395 18.49 0.32 16.34
C LEU A 395 18.24 1.82 16.41
N LYS A 396 18.52 2.57 15.34
CA LYS A 396 18.24 4.01 15.28
C LYS A 396 16.75 4.32 15.15
N LEU A 397 16.01 3.53 14.38
CA LEU A 397 14.58 3.73 14.14
C LEU A 397 13.73 3.28 15.33
N LYS A 398 13.95 2.06 15.82
CA LYS A 398 13.13 1.43 16.86
C LYS A 398 13.61 1.72 18.29
N GLY A 399 14.89 2.05 18.44
CA GLY A 399 15.59 2.14 19.73
C GLY A 399 15.85 0.78 20.40
N PHE A 400 15.24 -0.29 19.89
CA PHE A 400 15.25 -1.64 20.43
C PHE A 400 15.11 -2.67 19.32
N VAL A 401 15.84 -3.78 19.44
CA VAL A 401 15.85 -4.92 18.52
C VAL A 401 15.77 -6.21 19.31
N ASN A 402 14.93 -7.14 18.90
CA ASN A 402 14.98 -8.53 19.40
C ASN A 402 15.67 -9.45 18.37
N ALA A 403 16.47 -10.38 18.86
CA ALA A 403 17.16 -11.36 18.02
C ALA A 403 16.84 -12.78 18.50
N MET A 404 16.48 -13.65 17.55
CA MET A 404 16.26 -15.06 17.83
C MET A 404 17.43 -15.88 17.28
N GLU A 405 17.82 -16.89 18.05
CA GLU A 405 18.86 -17.85 17.69
C GLU A 405 18.54 -18.60 16.38
N ALA A 406 19.54 -18.76 15.51
CA ALA A 406 19.50 -19.62 14.33
C ALA A 406 20.85 -20.35 14.17
N HIS A 407 20.82 -21.64 13.88
CA HIS A 407 22.02 -22.50 13.76
C HIS A 407 22.11 -23.26 12.42
N ASP A 408 21.13 -23.08 11.54
CA ASP A 408 21.09 -23.60 10.17
C ASP A 408 20.08 -22.80 9.32
N GLY A 409 20.01 -23.09 8.02
CA GLY A 409 19.07 -22.41 7.10
C GLY A 409 17.59 -22.61 7.47
N LEU A 410 17.22 -23.76 8.05
CA LEU A 410 15.83 -24.04 8.43
C LEU A 410 15.38 -23.18 9.61
N THR A 411 16.19 -23.13 10.66
CA THR A 411 15.95 -22.23 11.81
C THR A 411 16.02 -20.77 11.38
N GLY A 412 16.92 -20.42 10.45
CA GLY A 412 16.93 -19.13 9.77
C GLY A 412 15.58 -18.80 9.13
N LEU A 413 15.01 -19.69 8.31
CA LEU A 413 13.70 -19.51 7.67
C LEU A 413 12.55 -19.40 8.69
N ILE A 414 12.60 -20.16 9.78
CA ILE A 414 11.61 -20.04 10.86
C ILE A 414 11.68 -18.63 11.48
N VAL A 415 12.87 -18.15 11.85
CA VAL A 415 13.04 -16.79 12.39
C VAL A 415 12.67 -15.73 11.37
N GLU A 416 12.97 -15.95 10.08
CA GLU A 416 12.65 -15.04 9.00
C GLU A 416 11.13 -14.83 8.86
N ASN A 417 10.36 -15.91 8.96
CA ASN A 417 8.94 -15.92 8.63
C ASN A 417 8.00 -15.88 9.83
N THR A 418 8.52 -16.02 11.06
CA THR A 418 7.70 -15.97 12.27
C THR A 418 7.11 -14.57 12.46
N LYS A 419 5.77 -14.51 12.46
CA LYS A 419 4.98 -13.31 12.73
C LYS A 419 3.85 -13.64 13.68
N VAL A 420 3.67 -12.83 14.71
CA VAL A 420 2.52 -12.91 15.63
C VAL A 420 1.75 -11.60 15.61
N TYR A 421 0.44 -11.66 15.75
CA TYR A 421 -0.43 -10.49 15.72
C TYR A 421 -0.99 -10.22 17.10
N LYS A 422 -0.75 -9.02 17.62
CA LYS A 422 -1.19 -8.61 18.95
C LYS A 422 -1.52 -7.13 18.95
N GLU A 423 -2.68 -6.77 19.51
CA GLU A 423 -3.12 -5.37 19.68
C GLU A 423 -3.14 -4.57 18.36
N GLY A 424 -3.54 -5.22 17.25
CA GLY A 424 -3.62 -4.55 15.94
C GLY A 424 -2.27 -4.33 15.25
N ALA A 425 -1.17 -4.84 15.80
CA ALA A 425 0.16 -4.79 15.22
C ALA A 425 0.71 -6.20 14.94
N ALA A 426 1.50 -6.31 13.87
CA ALA A 426 2.34 -7.49 13.64
C ALA A 426 3.66 -7.34 14.40
N HIS A 427 4.12 -8.42 14.99
CA HIS A 427 5.38 -8.54 15.70
C HIS A 427 6.17 -9.68 15.07
N GLN A 428 7.46 -9.44 14.81
CA GLN A 428 8.38 -10.40 14.22
C GLN A 428 9.76 -10.20 14.83
N PHE A 429 10.66 -11.16 14.63
CA PHE A 429 12.05 -10.98 15.05
C PHE A 429 12.76 -9.96 14.15
N ASP A 430 13.54 -9.07 14.76
CA ASP A 430 14.27 -8.04 14.03
C ASP A 430 15.58 -8.59 13.46
N ALA A 431 16.30 -9.41 14.24
CA ALA A 431 17.60 -9.96 13.86
C ALA A 431 17.73 -11.46 14.18
N MET A 432 18.82 -12.05 13.70
CA MET A 432 19.20 -13.43 13.96
C MET A 432 20.49 -13.50 14.77
N TRP A 433 20.53 -14.41 15.74
CA TRP A 433 21.70 -14.67 16.57
C TRP A 433 22.35 -16.01 16.20
N VAL A 434 23.57 -15.96 15.69
CA VAL A 434 24.36 -17.15 15.36
C VAL A 434 25.20 -17.53 16.57
N SER A 435 24.58 -18.36 17.41
CA SER A 435 25.09 -18.84 18.70
C SER A 435 26.25 -19.83 18.53
N SER A 436 27.38 -19.65 19.21
CA SER A 436 28.45 -20.66 19.23
C SER A 436 27.99 -21.95 19.90
N LEU A 437 27.14 -21.84 20.93
CA LEU A 437 26.58 -22.96 21.67
C LEU A 437 25.69 -23.81 20.77
N CYS A 438 24.74 -23.19 20.06
CA CYS A 438 23.83 -23.96 19.21
C CYS A 438 24.55 -24.51 17.99
N ASP A 439 25.49 -23.75 17.41
CA ASP A 439 26.32 -24.21 16.29
C ASP A 439 27.14 -25.47 16.64
N SER A 440 27.82 -25.46 17.80
CA SER A 440 28.58 -26.61 18.28
C SER A 440 27.67 -27.77 18.69
N THR A 441 26.55 -27.49 19.35
CA THR A 441 25.56 -28.50 19.76
C THR A 441 24.93 -29.22 18.57
N ALA A 442 24.55 -28.48 17.51
CA ALA A 442 24.04 -29.05 16.26
C ALA A 442 25.03 -30.02 15.61
N LYS A 443 26.33 -29.81 15.86
CA LYS A 443 27.43 -30.65 15.37
C LYS A 443 27.83 -31.75 16.37
N GLY A 444 27.11 -31.92 17.48
CA GLY A 444 27.42 -32.88 18.54
C GLY A 444 28.73 -32.60 19.29
N LYS A 445 29.16 -31.34 19.32
CA LYS A 445 30.44 -30.89 19.89
C LYS A 445 30.24 -29.95 21.08
N PRO A 446 31.18 -29.89 22.04
CA PRO A 446 31.11 -28.94 23.14
C PRO A 446 31.45 -27.50 22.71
N ASP A 447 30.82 -26.52 23.36
CA ASP A 447 31.05 -25.08 23.17
C ASP A 447 32.30 -24.60 23.93
N ILE A 448 33.46 -24.97 23.39
CA ILE A 448 34.79 -24.67 23.95
C ILE A 448 35.75 -24.07 22.90
N GLU A 449 35.20 -23.37 21.90
CA GLU A 449 35.93 -22.93 20.69
C GLU A 449 36.50 -24.10 19.86
N LEU A 450 35.94 -25.32 19.99
CA LEU A 450 36.38 -26.49 19.24
C LEU A 450 35.98 -26.43 17.75
N VAL A 451 34.83 -25.83 17.45
CA VAL A 451 34.36 -25.65 16.07
C VAL A 451 35.12 -24.48 15.48
N ASP A 452 35.88 -24.74 14.41
CA ASP A 452 36.72 -23.74 13.80
C ASP A 452 35.90 -22.68 13.03
N MET A 453 36.50 -21.50 12.84
CA MET A 453 35.83 -20.39 12.19
C MET A 453 35.37 -20.66 10.76
N SER A 454 36.04 -21.55 10.00
CA SER A 454 35.60 -21.87 8.64
C SER A 454 34.28 -22.63 8.64
N SER A 455 34.08 -23.54 9.59
CA SER A 455 32.82 -24.22 9.83
C SER A 455 31.72 -23.22 10.25
N ARG A 456 32.05 -22.26 11.13
CA ARG A 456 31.08 -21.23 11.57
C ARG A 456 30.71 -20.25 10.45
N PHE A 457 31.63 -19.93 9.54
CA PHE A 457 31.33 -19.12 8.36
C PHE A 457 30.37 -19.82 7.40
N ARG A 458 30.50 -21.14 7.20
CA ARG A 458 29.52 -21.90 6.39
C ARG A 458 28.12 -21.81 6.96
N THR A 459 27.97 -21.92 8.28
CA THR A 459 26.67 -21.74 8.92
C THR A 459 26.09 -20.33 8.69
N ILE A 460 26.93 -19.29 8.65
CA ILE A 460 26.48 -17.95 8.25
C ILE A 460 26.03 -17.96 6.78
N GLU A 461 26.82 -18.54 5.88
CA GLU A 461 26.49 -18.64 4.44
C GLU A 461 25.12 -19.32 4.24
N ASP A 462 24.93 -20.51 4.83
CA ASP A 462 23.68 -21.28 4.78
C ASP A 462 22.46 -20.47 5.27
N ILE A 463 22.62 -19.68 6.34
CA ILE A 463 21.55 -18.83 6.86
C ILE A 463 21.32 -17.63 5.93
N THR A 464 22.38 -16.98 5.46
CA THR A 464 22.26 -15.76 4.66
C THR A 464 21.70 -16.00 3.26
N GLU A 465 21.86 -17.21 2.71
CA GLU A 465 21.31 -17.60 1.41
C GLU A 465 19.77 -17.57 1.40
N VAL A 466 19.13 -17.96 2.51
CA VAL A 466 17.66 -18.15 2.58
C VAL A 466 16.92 -17.11 3.43
N THR A 467 17.62 -16.11 3.96
CA THR A 467 17.05 -15.11 4.89
C THR A 467 17.43 -13.70 4.48
N THR A 468 16.79 -12.68 5.06
CA THR A 468 17.16 -11.28 4.82
C THR A 468 17.55 -10.50 6.08
N LYS A 469 17.19 -10.97 7.27
CA LYS A 469 17.42 -10.25 8.53
C LYS A 469 18.91 -10.02 8.85
N PRO A 470 19.22 -8.98 9.64
CA PRO A 470 20.56 -8.73 10.17
C PRO A 470 21.07 -9.92 10.98
N ILE A 471 22.38 -10.14 10.93
CA ILE A 471 23.05 -11.24 11.65
C ILE A 471 23.90 -10.66 12.78
N ILE A 472 23.67 -11.16 13.99
CA ILE A 472 24.52 -10.96 15.16
C ILE A 472 25.27 -12.27 15.40
N PHE A 473 26.60 -12.22 15.38
CA PHE A 473 27.46 -13.39 15.46
C PHE A 473 28.17 -13.48 16.81
N ASP A 474 28.11 -14.64 17.47
CA ASP A 474 28.93 -14.94 18.64
C ASP A 474 30.39 -15.12 18.22
N GLY A 475 31.26 -14.18 18.55
CA GLY A 475 32.69 -14.22 18.22
C GLY A 475 33.54 -14.95 19.25
N ASP A 476 32.94 -15.62 20.25
CA ASP A 476 33.66 -16.23 21.37
C ASP A 476 34.62 -15.21 22.02
N THR A 477 35.87 -15.57 22.32
CA THR A 477 36.89 -14.62 22.81
C THR A 477 37.46 -13.71 21.72
N GLY A 478 37.08 -13.91 20.46
CA GLY A 478 37.71 -13.31 19.27
C GLY A 478 39.07 -13.90 18.92
N GLY A 479 39.55 -14.91 19.67
CA GLY A 479 40.87 -15.51 19.50
C GLY A 479 42.03 -14.54 19.74
N ILE A 480 43.16 -14.79 19.09
CA ILE A 480 44.30 -13.86 19.12
C ILE A 480 44.03 -12.62 18.26
N LYS A 481 44.56 -11.47 18.68
CA LYS A 481 44.34 -10.16 18.05
C LYS A 481 44.63 -10.17 16.55
N GLU A 482 45.72 -10.81 16.14
CA GLU A 482 46.17 -10.89 14.75
C GLU A 482 45.17 -11.63 13.87
N HIS A 483 44.50 -12.65 14.41
CA HIS A 483 43.45 -13.39 13.71
C HIS A 483 42.14 -12.62 13.70
N PHE A 484 41.79 -11.97 14.81
CA PHE A 484 40.54 -11.20 14.94
C PHE A 484 40.38 -10.14 13.85
N VAL A 485 41.48 -9.47 13.46
CA VAL A 485 41.50 -8.49 12.36
C VAL A 485 40.99 -9.09 11.03
N TYR A 486 41.37 -10.32 10.71
CA TYR A 486 40.89 -11.00 9.51
C TYR A 486 39.48 -11.56 9.68
N THR A 487 39.13 -12.05 10.88
CA THR A 487 37.77 -12.47 11.21
C THR A 487 36.77 -11.33 10.99
N VAL A 488 37.07 -10.12 11.47
CA VAL A 488 36.24 -8.92 11.25
C VAL A 488 35.98 -8.68 9.75
N ARG A 489 37.04 -8.72 8.92
CA ARG A 489 36.92 -8.51 7.47
C ARG A 489 36.08 -9.60 6.79
N SER A 490 36.23 -10.85 7.22
CA SER A 490 35.44 -11.97 6.68
C SER A 490 33.97 -11.84 7.05
N LEU A 491 33.66 -11.58 8.32
CA LEU A 491 32.28 -11.37 8.79
C LEU A 491 31.62 -10.18 8.08
N GLU A 492 32.36 -9.09 7.89
CA GLU A 492 31.88 -7.89 7.18
C GLU A 492 31.54 -8.19 5.70
N ARG A 493 32.36 -9.02 5.03
CA ARG A 493 32.12 -9.47 3.66
C ARG A 493 30.93 -10.42 3.55
N LEU A 494 30.70 -11.26 4.56
CA LEU A 494 29.55 -12.16 4.64
C LEU A 494 28.24 -11.44 4.97
N GLY A 495 28.26 -10.12 5.21
CA GLY A 495 27.06 -9.34 5.52
C GLY A 495 26.60 -9.43 6.97
N VAL A 496 27.45 -9.96 7.87
CA VAL A 496 27.20 -9.94 9.31
C VAL A 496 27.13 -8.49 9.79
N SER A 497 26.17 -8.18 10.66
CA SER A 497 25.92 -6.81 11.12
C SER A 497 26.69 -6.48 12.40
N MET A 498 26.82 -7.45 13.31
CA MET A 498 27.53 -7.29 14.57
C MET A 498 28.25 -8.57 14.98
N VAL A 499 29.47 -8.44 15.51
CA VAL A 499 30.16 -9.52 16.23
C VAL A 499 30.21 -9.21 17.72
N ILE A 500 29.92 -10.19 18.57
CA ILE A 500 30.05 -10.09 20.02
C ILE A 500 31.28 -10.89 20.46
N ILE A 501 32.27 -10.24 21.09
CA ILE A 501 33.43 -10.94 21.67
C ILE A 501 33.42 -10.81 23.19
N GLU A 502 33.81 -11.87 23.91
CA GLU A 502 33.83 -11.93 25.38
C GLU A 502 35.23 -11.78 25.97
N ASP A 503 35.32 -11.16 27.15
CA ASP A 503 36.59 -10.85 27.81
C ASP A 503 37.16 -11.99 28.68
N LYS A 504 36.97 -13.25 28.27
CA LYS A 504 37.54 -14.43 28.93
C LYS A 504 38.93 -14.79 28.42
N THR A 505 39.67 -15.52 29.25
CA THR A 505 40.94 -16.19 28.90
C THR A 505 40.93 -17.66 29.30
N GLY A 506 41.74 -18.47 28.62
CA GLY A 506 41.83 -19.91 28.82
C GLY A 506 40.89 -20.71 27.92
N LEU A 507 40.70 -21.99 28.22
CA LEU A 507 39.71 -22.81 27.51
C LEU A 507 38.31 -22.27 27.81
N LYS A 508 37.65 -21.71 26.80
CA LYS A 508 36.26 -21.28 26.90
C LYS A 508 35.43 -22.45 27.44
N LYS A 509 34.62 -22.20 28.48
CA LYS A 509 33.46 -23.04 28.81
C LYS A 509 32.25 -22.13 28.92
N ASN A 510 31.12 -22.62 28.43
CA ASN A 510 29.87 -21.87 28.36
C ASN A 510 29.44 -21.37 29.75
N SER A 511 28.99 -20.11 29.82
CA SER A 511 28.63 -19.39 31.06
C SER A 511 27.48 -20.01 31.86
N LEU A 512 26.74 -20.94 31.25
CA LEU A 512 25.64 -21.67 31.88
C LEU A 512 26.11 -22.90 32.70
N PHE A 513 27.33 -23.39 32.48
CA PHE A 513 27.89 -24.50 33.26
C PHE A 513 28.67 -23.95 34.46
N GLY A 514 28.51 -24.59 35.63
CA GLY A 514 29.02 -24.11 36.92
C GLY A 514 30.55 -23.89 36.99
N THR A 515 31.00 -23.27 38.09
CA THR A 515 32.40 -22.87 38.35
C THR A 515 33.34 -24.02 38.73
N GLU A 516 33.11 -25.23 38.23
CA GLU A 516 33.91 -26.41 38.58
C GLU A 516 35.35 -26.37 37.99
N VAL A 517 35.64 -25.43 37.09
CA VAL A 517 36.99 -25.12 36.57
C VAL A 517 37.21 -23.61 36.66
N GLU A 518 38.35 -23.20 37.19
CA GLU A 518 38.72 -21.79 37.38
C GLU A 518 38.83 -21.08 36.01
N GLN A 519 37.87 -20.18 35.74
CA GLN A 519 37.90 -19.32 34.56
C GLN A 519 38.60 -18.01 34.88
N THR A 520 39.37 -17.50 33.93
CA THR A 520 40.07 -16.22 34.07
C THR A 520 39.52 -15.21 33.07
N GLN A 521 39.67 -13.93 33.42
CA GLN A 521 39.22 -12.83 32.60
C GLN A 521 40.43 -12.10 32.05
N ASP A 522 40.33 -11.66 30.80
CA ASP A 522 41.37 -10.86 30.16
C ASP A 522 41.57 -9.54 30.91
N SER A 523 42.79 -9.01 30.78
CA SER A 523 43.08 -7.68 31.29
C SER A 523 42.33 -6.64 30.47
N ILE A 524 41.87 -5.56 31.13
CA ILE A 524 41.18 -4.45 30.47
C ILE A 524 42.02 -3.89 29.31
N ALA A 525 43.33 -3.75 29.51
CA ALA A 525 44.25 -3.22 28.52
C ALA A 525 44.36 -4.12 27.28
N HIS A 526 44.54 -5.43 27.46
CA HIS A 526 44.68 -6.37 26.34
C HIS A 526 43.37 -6.52 25.56
N PHE A 527 42.23 -6.65 26.24
CA PHE A 527 40.94 -6.74 25.57
C PHE A 527 40.55 -5.43 24.84
N SER A 528 40.84 -4.28 25.44
CA SER A 528 40.69 -2.97 24.77
C SER A 528 41.52 -2.88 23.49
N GLU A 529 42.74 -3.41 23.50
CA GLU A 529 43.59 -3.41 22.30
C GLU A 529 43.04 -4.33 21.21
N LYS A 530 42.46 -5.47 21.57
CA LYS A 530 41.75 -6.36 20.63
C LYS A 530 40.54 -5.65 19.99
N ILE A 531 39.73 -4.94 20.79
CA ILE A 531 38.60 -4.13 20.29
C ILE A 531 39.11 -3.08 19.30
N ARG A 532 40.13 -2.29 19.66
CA ARG A 532 40.72 -1.27 18.76
C ARG A 532 41.24 -1.89 17.46
N ALA A 533 41.93 -3.03 17.55
CA ALA A 533 42.43 -3.73 16.37
C ALA A 533 41.28 -4.16 15.45
N GLY A 534 40.19 -4.70 16.01
CA GLY A 534 38.98 -5.03 15.27
C GLY A 534 38.34 -3.80 14.62
N LYS A 535 38.15 -2.71 15.37
CA LYS A 535 37.59 -1.44 14.85
C LYS A 535 38.43 -0.86 13.71
N ASN A 536 39.76 -0.88 13.84
CA ASN A 536 40.70 -0.44 12.81
C ASN A 536 40.70 -1.37 11.57
N ALA A 537 40.24 -2.61 11.71
CA ALA A 537 40.18 -3.58 10.61
C ALA A 537 38.96 -3.40 9.70
N GLN A 538 37.90 -2.76 10.21
CA GLN A 538 36.63 -2.53 9.51
C GLN A 538 36.84 -1.73 8.22
N ARG A 539 36.11 -2.08 7.16
CA ARG A 539 36.10 -1.34 5.89
C ARG A 539 34.93 -0.36 5.80
N THR A 540 33.87 -0.61 6.55
CA THR A 540 32.67 0.22 6.62
C THR A 540 32.44 0.71 8.04
N LYS A 541 31.63 1.77 8.17
CA LYS A 541 31.13 2.25 9.48
C LYS A 541 29.90 1.47 9.96
N GLU A 542 29.44 0.50 9.17
CA GLU A 542 28.19 -0.22 9.40
C GLU A 542 28.37 -1.38 10.36
N PHE A 543 29.42 -2.18 10.17
CA PHE A 543 29.76 -3.32 11.03
C PHE A 543 29.96 -2.90 12.49
N MET A 544 29.37 -3.64 13.43
CA MET A 544 29.43 -3.36 14.86
C MET A 544 30.30 -4.38 15.60
N ILE A 545 31.04 -3.91 16.61
CA ILE A 545 31.74 -4.78 17.57
C ILE A 545 31.13 -4.55 18.94
N CYS A 546 30.60 -5.62 19.53
CA CYS A 546 30.06 -5.65 20.88
C CYS A 546 31.06 -6.33 21.83
N ALA A 547 31.30 -5.71 22.98
CA ALA A 547 32.13 -6.28 24.04
C ALA A 547 31.22 -6.93 25.09
N ARG A 548 31.33 -8.25 25.23
CA ARG A 548 30.66 -9.04 26.26
C ARG A 548 31.51 -9.11 27.53
N ILE A 549 30.93 -8.68 28.63
CA ILE A 549 31.57 -8.56 29.94
C ILE A 549 31.13 -9.72 30.82
N GLU A 550 32.09 -10.52 31.25
CA GLU A 550 31.85 -11.73 32.05
C GLU A 550 32.04 -11.51 33.56
N SER A 551 32.22 -10.26 34.01
CA SER A 551 32.49 -9.91 35.42
C SER A 551 31.43 -10.42 36.41
N LEU A 552 30.14 -10.35 36.05
CA LEU A 552 29.07 -10.85 36.91
C LEU A 552 28.97 -12.39 36.90
N ILE A 553 29.30 -13.02 35.77
CA ILE A 553 29.39 -14.49 35.65
C ILE A 553 30.53 -15.03 36.54
N LEU A 554 31.65 -14.31 36.58
CA LEU A 554 32.85 -14.63 37.37
C LEU A 554 32.83 -14.06 38.80
N GLU A 555 31.71 -13.50 39.24
CA GLU A 555 31.50 -12.96 40.60
C GLU A 555 32.49 -11.87 41.03
N LYS A 556 33.05 -11.10 40.08
CA LYS A 556 33.96 -9.96 40.37
C LYS A 556 33.25 -8.69 40.85
N GLY A 557 31.93 -8.63 40.69
CA GLY A 557 31.09 -7.54 41.17
C GLY A 557 30.79 -6.45 40.15
N MET A 558 29.92 -5.52 40.55
CA MET A 558 29.36 -4.48 39.68
C MET A 558 30.39 -3.42 39.27
N GLU A 559 31.30 -3.04 40.17
CA GLU A 559 32.31 -2.02 39.86
C GLU A 559 33.27 -2.48 38.76
N ASP A 560 33.76 -3.74 38.82
CA ASP A 560 34.62 -4.31 37.78
C ASP A 560 33.87 -4.40 36.43
N ALA A 561 32.58 -4.74 36.46
CA ALA A 561 31.74 -4.78 35.26
C ALA A 561 31.61 -3.38 34.60
N LEU A 562 31.37 -2.33 35.39
CA LEU A 562 31.25 -0.96 34.89
C LEU A 562 32.60 -0.41 34.42
N GLU A 563 33.68 -0.64 35.17
CA GLU A 563 35.04 -0.22 34.77
C GLU A 563 35.41 -0.79 33.40
N ARG A 564 35.14 -2.08 33.19
CA ARG A 564 35.31 -2.76 31.90
C ARG A 564 34.43 -2.17 30.81
N ALA A 565 33.15 -1.95 31.10
CA ALA A 565 32.22 -1.36 30.14
C ALA A 565 32.74 -0.03 29.60
N PHE A 566 33.09 0.91 30.48
CA PHE A 566 33.58 2.21 30.08
C PHE A 566 34.94 2.14 29.36
N ALA A 567 35.82 1.24 29.78
CA ALA A 567 37.09 1.01 29.09
C ALA A 567 36.89 0.48 27.66
N PHE A 568 35.96 -0.46 27.47
CA PHE A 568 35.66 -1.08 26.17
C PHE A 568 34.92 -0.13 25.24
N VAL A 569 34.03 0.73 25.77
CA VAL A 569 33.46 1.87 25.04
C VAL A 569 34.56 2.79 24.55
N LYS A 570 35.48 3.20 25.44
CA LYS A 570 36.62 4.05 25.07
C LYS A 570 37.56 3.40 24.05
N ALA A 571 37.63 2.07 24.03
CA ALA A 571 38.36 1.31 23.02
C ALA A 571 37.64 1.25 21.65
N GLY A 572 36.38 1.65 21.59
CA GLY A 572 35.59 1.77 20.37
C GLY A 572 34.51 0.71 20.19
N ALA A 573 34.14 -0.05 21.23
CA ALA A 573 32.99 -0.95 21.17
C ALA A 573 31.71 -0.17 20.83
N ASP A 574 30.94 -0.64 19.85
CA ASP A 574 29.66 -0.04 19.46
C ASP A 574 28.53 -0.44 20.44
N ALA A 575 28.72 -1.53 21.17
CA ALA A 575 27.77 -2.05 22.13
C ALA A 575 28.47 -2.77 23.28
N ILE A 576 27.82 -2.81 24.44
CA ILE A 576 28.22 -3.60 25.60
C ILE A 576 27.17 -4.67 25.85
N MET A 577 27.61 -5.93 25.96
CA MET A 577 26.79 -7.02 26.44
C MET A 577 27.16 -7.29 27.90
N ILE A 578 26.18 -7.15 28.80
CA ILE A 578 26.31 -7.58 30.19
C ILE A 578 25.55 -8.90 30.37
N HIS A 579 26.17 -9.87 31.04
CA HIS A 579 25.58 -11.19 31.22
C HIS A 579 25.50 -11.59 32.70
N SER A 580 24.46 -12.34 33.03
CA SER A 580 24.22 -12.90 34.36
C SER A 580 23.68 -14.31 34.23
N ARG A 581 24.05 -15.17 35.19
CA ARG A 581 23.50 -16.52 35.36
C ARG A 581 22.39 -16.59 36.41
N LYS A 582 22.12 -15.50 37.13
CA LYS A 582 21.09 -15.45 38.17
C LYS A 582 19.70 -15.40 37.54
N LYS A 583 18.72 -15.97 38.25
CA LYS A 583 17.31 -15.86 37.88
C LYS A 583 16.71 -14.49 38.17
N ASP A 584 17.26 -13.83 39.18
CA ASP A 584 16.87 -12.48 39.56
C ASP A 584 17.54 -11.43 38.63
N PRO A 585 16.76 -10.59 37.92
CA PRO A 585 17.30 -9.60 36.98
C PRO A 585 17.90 -8.37 37.65
N THR A 586 17.86 -8.25 39.00
CA THR A 586 18.24 -7.04 39.73
C THR A 586 19.65 -6.53 39.40
N GLU A 587 20.64 -7.42 39.25
CA GLU A 587 22.01 -6.99 38.91
C GLU A 587 22.12 -6.46 37.46
N ILE A 588 21.33 -7.00 36.53
CA ILE A 588 21.24 -6.48 35.16
C ILE A 588 20.60 -5.10 35.16
N PHE A 589 19.49 -4.91 35.89
CA PHE A 589 18.85 -3.60 36.01
C PHE A 589 19.78 -2.55 36.64
N THR A 590 20.51 -2.94 37.68
CA THR A 590 21.49 -2.07 38.34
C THR A 590 22.60 -1.67 37.39
N PHE A 591 23.12 -2.61 36.57
CA PHE A 591 24.12 -2.30 35.55
C PHE A 591 23.59 -1.29 34.53
N ILE A 592 22.39 -1.53 33.98
CA ILE A 592 21.79 -0.64 32.98
C ILE A 592 21.63 0.77 33.53
N GLU A 593 21.06 0.92 34.72
CA GLU A 593 20.83 2.22 35.35
C GLU A 593 22.14 2.99 35.54
N ARG A 594 23.17 2.33 36.11
CA ARG A 594 24.46 2.96 36.39
C ARG A 594 25.25 3.26 35.12
N PHE A 595 25.23 2.36 34.13
CA PHE A 595 25.88 2.62 32.85
C PHE A 595 25.21 3.78 32.11
N ARG A 596 23.87 3.82 32.09
CA ARG A 596 23.10 4.90 31.43
C ARG A 596 23.20 6.26 32.11
N ALA A 597 23.57 6.30 33.39
CA ALA A 597 23.86 7.55 34.09
C ALA A 597 25.07 8.28 33.48
N GLU A 598 26.04 7.55 32.90
CA GLU A 598 27.25 8.11 32.31
C GLU A 598 27.27 8.03 30.77
N ASP A 599 26.79 6.93 30.18
CA ASP A 599 26.76 6.68 28.73
C ASP A 599 25.33 6.46 28.21
N LYS A 600 24.84 7.44 27.45
CA LYS A 600 23.48 7.45 26.86
C LYS A 600 23.42 6.88 25.44
N GLU A 601 24.56 6.66 24.79
CA GLU A 601 24.65 6.44 23.35
C GLU A 601 25.01 4.99 23.00
N THR A 602 25.95 4.39 23.74
CA THR A 602 26.43 3.02 23.48
C THR A 602 25.31 2.03 23.68
N TYR A 603 25.10 1.12 22.73
CA TYR A 603 24.01 0.14 22.82
C TYR A 603 24.26 -0.90 23.92
N ILE A 604 23.21 -1.28 24.66
CA ILE A 604 23.27 -2.40 25.63
C ILE A 604 22.59 -3.62 25.03
N VAL A 605 23.30 -4.76 25.08
CA VAL A 605 22.83 -6.08 24.64
C VAL A 605 22.62 -6.99 25.85
N LEU A 606 21.49 -7.69 25.88
CA LEU A 606 21.10 -8.60 26.96
C LEU A 606 20.74 -9.99 26.42
N VAL A 607 21.02 -11.02 27.23
CA VAL A 607 20.65 -12.41 26.96
C VAL A 607 19.86 -12.96 28.16
N PRO A 608 18.52 -12.83 28.18
CA PRO A 608 17.68 -13.20 29.32
C PRO A 608 17.37 -14.70 29.39
N THR A 609 18.36 -15.57 29.16
CA THR A 609 18.17 -17.03 29.24
C THR A 609 17.89 -17.51 30.67
N SER A 610 18.52 -16.88 31.68
CA SER A 610 18.35 -17.22 33.10
C SER A 610 17.28 -16.39 33.80
N PHE A 611 17.05 -15.16 33.34
CA PHE A 611 16.10 -14.18 33.90
C PHE A 611 14.98 -13.90 32.88
N ASP A 612 14.35 -14.98 32.41
CA ASP A 612 13.38 -15.06 31.31
C ASP A 612 11.98 -14.48 31.62
N VAL A 613 11.75 -14.04 32.86
CA VAL A 613 10.49 -13.45 33.32
C VAL A 613 10.28 -12.00 32.88
N VAL A 614 11.35 -11.31 32.48
CA VAL A 614 11.31 -9.88 32.13
C VAL A 614 10.91 -9.70 30.66
N LYS A 615 9.95 -8.80 30.40
CA LYS A 615 9.47 -8.51 29.05
C LYS A 615 10.40 -7.55 28.31
N GLU A 616 10.43 -7.66 26.98
CA GLU A 616 11.20 -6.77 26.09
C GLU A 616 10.93 -5.28 26.35
N GLU A 617 9.65 -4.89 26.49
CA GLU A 617 9.26 -3.51 26.78
C GLU A 617 9.83 -2.98 28.11
N GLU A 618 10.00 -3.84 29.12
CA GLU A 618 10.63 -3.42 30.37
C GLU A 618 12.13 -3.16 30.18
N PHE A 619 12.83 -4.03 29.43
CA PHE A 619 14.23 -3.82 29.08
C PHE A 619 14.42 -2.54 28.25
N LYS A 620 13.54 -2.32 27.27
CA LYS A 620 13.52 -1.11 26.44
C LYS A 620 13.33 0.15 27.28
N ALA A 621 12.34 0.15 28.18
CA ALA A 621 12.07 1.29 29.07
C ALA A 621 13.24 1.63 29.98
N ARG A 622 14.07 0.64 30.35
CA ARG A 622 15.28 0.85 31.16
C ARG A 622 16.49 1.32 30.34
N GLY A 623 16.42 1.29 29.01
CA GLY A 623 17.49 1.75 28.12
C GLY A 623 18.37 0.64 27.54
N ALA A 624 17.92 -0.62 27.59
CA ALA A 624 18.51 -1.68 26.79
C ALA A 624 18.10 -1.54 25.31
N ASN A 625 18.93 -2.04 24.41
CA ASN A 625 18.74 -1.86 22.96
C ASN A 625 18.64 -3.17 22.19
N VAL A 626 19.24 -4.25 22.67
CA VAL A 626 19.15 -5.55 22.03
C VAL A 626 18.83 -6.62 23.07
N VAL A 627 17.82 -7.43 22.80
CA VAL A 627 17.54 -8.67 23.55
C VAL A 627 17.76 -9.87 22.64
N ILE A 628 18.58 -10.82 23.08
CA ILE A 628 18.91 -12.02 22.33
C ILE A 628 18.32 -13.24 23.03
N TYR A 629 17.43 -13.95 22.34
CA TYR A 629 16.96 -15.28 22.70
C TYR A 629 17.96 -16.31 22.17
N ALA A 630 18.92 -16.69 23.01
CA ALA A 630 20.19 -17.27 22.58
C ALA A 630 20.21 -18.78 22.29
N ASN A 631 19.22 -19.57 22.73
CA ASN A 631 19.24 -21.04 22.57
C ASN A 631 17.86 -21.73 22.66
N GLN A 632 16.78 -20.96 22.55
CA GLN A 632 15.43 -21.44 22.78
C GLN A 632 14.97 -22.41 21.67
N LEU A 633 15.35 -22.19 20.41
CA LEU A 633 14.98 -23.10 19.32
C LEU A 633 15.71 -24.43 19.46
N MET A 634 17.01 -24.42 19.72
CA MET A 634 17.76 -25.65 20.01
C MET A 634 17.14 -26.45 21.18
N ARG A 635 16.79 -25.77 22.27
CA ARG A 635 16.14 -26.40 23.45
C ARG A 635 14.72 -26.91 23.17
N ALA A 636 14.02 -26.37 22.17
CA ALA A 636 12.73 -26.87 21.74
C ALA A 636 12.88 -28.09 20.79
N THR A 637 13.89 -28.07 19.93
CA THR A 637 14.16 -29.12 18.94
C THR A 637 14.55 -30.44 19.60
N VAL A 638 15.49 -30.42 20.55
CA VAL A 638 16.01 -31.64 21.20
C VAL A 638 14.91 -32.54 21.78
N PRO A 639 14.01 -32.06 22.67
CA PRO A 639 12.96 -32.92 23.23
C PRO A 639 11.95 -33.40 22.18
N ALA A 640 11.69 -32.62 21.12
CA ALA A 640 10.77 -33.03 20.05
C ALA A 640 11.34 -34.21 19.24
N ILE A 641 12.62 -34.13 18.85
CA ILE A 641 13.31 -35.20 18.12
C ILE A 641 13.44 -36.45 19.02
N GLN A 642 13.78 -36.27 20.30
CA GLN A 642 13.85 -37.37 21.26
C GLN A 642 12.50 -38.08 21.40
N LYS A 643 11.42 -37.33 21.58
CA LYS A 643 10.06 -37.89 21.67
C LYS A 643 9.67 -38.67 20.43
N ALA A 644 10.00 -38.17 19.23
CA ALA A 644 9.74 -38.88 17.98
C ALA A 644 10.50 -40.22 17.91
N ALA A 645 11.79 -40.21 18.25
CA ALA A 645 12.62 -41.41 18.27
C ALA A 645 12.14 -42.44 19.31
N GLU A 646 11.82 -41.99 20.53
CA GLU A 646 11.26 -42.82 21.60
C GLU A 646 9.92 -43.45 21.20
N SER A 647 9.04 -42.67 20.56
CA SER A 647 7.74 -43.14 20.08
C SER A 647 7.91 -44.26 19.05
N ILE A 648 8.77 -44.08 18.04
CA ILE A 648 9.04 -45.09 17.01
C ILE A 648 9.65 -46.35 17.63
N LEU A 649 10.61 -46.19 18.55
CA LEU A 649 11.25 -47.35 19.20
C LEU A 649 10.26 -48.12 20.10
N THR A 650 9.32 -47.43 20.74
CA THR A 650 8.31 -48.04 21.63
C THR A 650 7.25 -48.81 20.86
N HIS A 651 6.81 -48.31 19.71
CA HIS A 651 5.68 -48.88 18.95
C HIS A 651 6.11 -49.65 17.70
N GLU A 652 7.41 -49.63 17.36
CA GLU A 652 7.99 -50.25 16.16
C GLU A 652 7.35 -49.76 14.83
N ARG A 653 6.72 -48.58 14.85
CA ARG A 653 6.05 -47.91 13.72
C ARG A 653 5.91 -46.40 13.97
N ALA A 654 5.50 -45.65 12.95
CA ALA A 654 5.43 -44.19 12.99
C ALA A 654 4.04 -43.59 13.28
N GLU A 655 2.96 -44.39 13.32
CA GLU A 655 1.57 -43.90 13.42
C GLU A 655 1.35 -42.99 14.64
N GLU A 656 1.87 -43.37 15.80
CA GLU A 656 1.73 -42.60 17.05
C GLU A 656 2.52 -41.29 16.98
N CYS A 657 3.64 -41.31 16.26
CA CYS A 657 4.52 -40.16 16.06
C CYS A 657 3.87 -39.11 15.15
N ASP A 658 3.19 -39.54 14.08
CA ASP A 658 2.55 -38.65 13.09
C ASP A 658 1.60 -37.62 13.73
N SER A 659 0.98 -37.95 14.86
CA SER A 659 0.06 -37.05 15.58
C SER A 659 0.68 -35.72 16.07
N PHE A 660 2.01 -35.67 16.20
CA PHE A 660 2.73 -34.48 16.66
C PHE A 660 3.87 -34.04 15.71
N LEU A 661 3.93 -34.61 14.51
CA LEU A 661 4.84 -34.16 13.45
C LEU A 661 4.16 -33.09 12.60
N MET A 662 4.97 -32.16 12.07
CA MET A 662 4.51 -31.27 11.02
C MET A 662 4.31 -32.08 9.72
N PRO A 663 3.22 -31.87 8.97
CA PRO A 663 3.03 -32.52 7.69
C PRO A 663 4.19 -32.24 6.73
N PHE A 664 4.67 -33.26 6.04
CA PHE A 664 5.80 -33.16 5.10
C PHE A 664 5.67 -32.02 4.08
N LYS A 665 4.46 -31.81 3.55
CA LYS A 665 4.19 -30.71 2.59
C LYS A 665 4.37 -29.33 3.20
N GLU A 666 4.10 -29.17 4.50
CA GLU A 666 4.28 -27.89 5.20
C GLU A 666 5.76 -27.62 5.46
N ILE A 667 6.55 -28.65 5.78
CA ILE A 667 8.00 -28.54 5.94
C ILE A 667 8.66 -28.08 4.62
N ILE A 668 8.32 -28.70 3.49
CA ILE A 668 8.86 -28.30 2.19
C ILE A 668 8.50 -26.86 1.85
N ARG A 669 7.28 -26.42 2.17
CA ARG A 669 6.81 -25.04 1.91
C ARG A 669 7.54 -23.98 2.72
N LEU A 670 8.32 -24.35 3.74
CA LEU A 670 9.21 -23.40 4.43
C LEU A 670 10.38 -22.99 3.54
N ILE A 671 10.79 -23.85 2.61
CA ILE A 671 11.85 -23.56 1.63
C ILE A 671 11.17 -22.81 0.47
N PRO A 672 11.58 -21.57 0.16
CA PRO A 672 11.02 -20.85 -0.97
C PRO A 672 11.31 -21.61 -2.26
N GLU A 673 10.28 -21.84 -3.08
CA GLU A 673 10.46 -22.32 -4.45
C GLU A 673 11.12 -21.18 -5.25
N GLU A 674 12.36 -21.36 -5.66
CA GLU A 674 12.99 -20.47 -6.63
C GLU A 674 12.41 -20.79 -8.02
N GLU A 675 11.77 -19.80 -8.66
CA GLU A 675 11.36 -19.86 -10.07
C GLU A 675 12.49 -19.46 -11.01
#